data_AF-B4VT08-F1
#
_entry.id   AF-B4VT08-F1
#
_cell.length_a   1.000
_cell.length_b   1.000
_cell.length_c   1.000
_cell.angle_alpha   90.00
_cell.angle_beta   90.00
_cell.angle_gamma   90.00
#
_symmetry.space_group_name_H-M   'P 1'
#
loop_
_entity.id
_entity.type
_entity.pdbx_description
1 polymer ?
#
loop_
_entity_poly.entity_id
_entity_poly.type
_entity_poly.pdbx_seq_one_letter_code
_entity_poly.pdbx_strand_id
1 'polypeptide(L)'
;MVHQEINIKKKCQLQQIITKSSLLQTADERRNFLSICGLDSSCGSVQLDQPSDKFFISLWSTLSKAYTTVENSERSALVVFLEYISRLDSSLHEEDKNFIQDIIGNYAPKPLDRNSIIDEESDKIILELKDIINNLKQEILKLGLDKVYNSGFNDIIYKALEHITSQMKKLFGADRITIYFLNETEKLSSIIADGSKSLEIQVRLGEGFAGKVAKEKKAKRSDRVECDSSSETKKQYKRTGYPTYNLLTYPLLDSEQKDLVAVIQLVNKLKYLDNSGVALAKRIDEYGFTEKDEERLNQFATKIRPILKEFQGFYKITQKFQEVIRFTQAMQNLSQKCHDLEETRQMVMRVAREFMGADRTTLWLTNHQTTELWAMFPSKNGSLQEKIVPVGEGYVGKTAKNRQFLNIRFDLYDDPESGKSKETDQETGYRTCSLMCMPVLSFDQELVGVLQLVNKIKPGVAIQYDAEEDLATNPPECFQDSFTQEDEKRMQALNNHIAAAIQKTNQSIADKGDNILFEFLNKIAELAKQELRADRVTFFLLDKQKQEFWSIIEDEEIGSIEIRLPHSQGIVGEAAKKNKGQFVNVADFYNDPRSHVAKEKEKITGYRTYNILAIPLFNTQNELVAVVEFLNKLKFAKSALNPNVSLSMRVDDKGFTNTDPKKFEEVSHIILKFIEGFNDLYKTIRKQQRESRLEQAIRLVSKSTPEPEEICMRVRKAAQRLVNADKGLAQSTRVL
;
A
#
# COMPACT_ATOMS: atom_id res chain seq x y z
N MET A 1 14.55 3.65 -20.68
CA MET A 1 15.22 4.04 -21.94
C MET A 1 16.40 3.10 -22.13
N VAL A 2 16.33 2.16 -23.07
CA VAL A 2 17.47 1.35 -23.49
C VAL A 2 17.46 1.36 -25.02
N HIS A 3 18.04 2.40 -25.62
CA HIS A 3 18.65 2.18 -26.91
C HIS A 3 19.87 1.31 -26.61
N GLN A 4 20.07 0.21 -27.33
CA GLN A 4 21.38 -0.45 -27.35
C GLN A 4 22.37 0.57 -27.91
N GLU A 5 22.97 1.37 -27.04
CA GLU A 5 24.05 2.28 -27.42
C GLU A 5 25.19 1.40 -27.92
N ILE A 6 25.48 1.52 -29.22
CA ILE A 6 26.75 1.06 -29.76
C ILE A 6 27.84 1.67 -28.89
N ASN A 7 28.64 0.81 -28.24
CA ASN A 7 29.72 1.25 -27.37
C ASN A 7 30.58 2.28 -28.10
N ILE A 8 30.97 3.35 -27.40
CA ILE A 8 31.79 4.48 -27.89
C ILE A 8 32.92 4.00 -28.82
N LYS A 9 33.57 2.87 -28.50
CA LYS A 9 34.62 2.28 -29.33
C LYS A 9 34.19 1.94 -30.75
N LYS A 10 33.02 1.30 -30.93
CA LYS A 10 32.46 0.95 -32.24
C LYS A 10 32.02 2.20 -33.02
N LYS A 11 31.49 3.22 -32.33
CA LYS A 11 31.12 4.50 -32.94
C LYS A 11 32.34 5.26 -33.47
N CYS A 12 33.44 5.28 -32.71
CA CYS A 12 34.70 5.87 -33.17
C CYS A 12 35.28 5.15 -34.40
N GLN A 13 35.22 3.81 -34.42
CA GLN A 13 35.68 3.03 -35.58
C GLN A 13 34.80 3.30 -36.82
N LEU A 14 33.47 3.35 -36.64
CA LEU A 14 32.58 3.71 -37.75
C LEU A 14 32.83 5.13 -38.25
N GLN A 15 33.09 6.10 -37.35
CA GLN A 15 33.46 7.45 -37.75
C GLN A 15 34.68 7.43 -38.68
N GLN A 16 35.74 6.69 -38.33
CA GLN A 16 36.95 6.58 -39.15
C GLN A 16 36.69 5.98 -40.54
N ILE A 17 35.72 5.08 -40.65
CA ILE A 17 35.33 4.47 -41.92
C ILE A 17 34.56 5.48 -42.77
N ILE A 18 33.54 6.12 -42.18
CA ILE A 18 32.68 7.07 -42.89
C ILE A 18 33.45 8.32 -43.33
N THR A 19 34.42 8.80 -42.55
CA THR A 19 35.21 9.98 -42.92
C THR A 19 36.21 9.73 -44.04
N LYS A 20 36.58 8.46 -44.30
CA LYS A 20 37.45 8.06 -45.42
C LYS A 20 36.68 7.78 -46.71
N SER A 21 35.36 7.74 -46.65
CA SER A 21 34.50 7.41 -47.80
C SER A 21 34.68 8.38 -48.96
N SER A 22 35.04 7.86 -50.13
CA SER A 22 35.19 8.67 -51.35
C SER A 22 33.88 9.32 -51.82
N LEU A 23 32.73 8.82 -51.35
CA LEU A 23 31.39 9.31 -51.71
C LEU A 23 30.88 10.44 -50.81
N LEU A 24 31.64 10.86 -49.80
CA LEU A 24 31.19 11.81 -48.77
C LEU A 24 32.18 12.96 -48.53
N GLN A 25 33.00 13.30 -49.52
CA GLN A 25 34.07 14.29 -49.35
C GLN A 25 33.53 15.72 -49.38
N THR A 26 32.55 16.01 -50.24
CA THR A 26 31.94 17.34 -50.38
C THR A 26 30.51 17.40 -49.88
N ALA A 27 30.00 18.61 -49.63
CA ALA A 27 28.62 18.81 -49.20
C ALA A 27 27.59 18.34 -50.25
N ASP A 28 27.92 18.50 -51.53
CA ASP A 28 27.05 18.08 -52.64
C ASP A 28 27.07 16.56 -52.81
N GLU A 29 28.22 15.91 -52.68
CA GLU A 29 28.34 14.45 -52.64
C GLU A 29 27.52 13.85 -51.49
N ARG A 30 27.62 14.42 -50.28
CA ARG A 30 26.82 13.98 -49.12
C ARG A 30 25.33 14.14 -49.35
N ARG A 31 24.91 15.26 -49.93
CA ARG A 31 23.49 15.52 -50.27
C ARG A 31 22.99 14.50 -51.29
N ASN A 32 23.75 14.30 -52.36
CA ASN A 32 23.43 13.33 -53.41
C ASN A 32 23.38 11.92 -52.86
N PHE A 33 24.32 11.55 -51.98
CA PHE A 33 24.35 10.23 -51.37
C PHE A 33 23.14 9.97 -50.46
N LEU A 34 22.73 10.93 -49.64
CA LEU A 34 21.51 10.82 -48.84
C LEU A 34 20.26 10.69 -49.73
N SER A 35 20.20 11.42 -50.85
CA SER A 35 19.12 11.29 -51.82
C SER A 35 19.07 9.90 -52.47
N ILE A 36 20.23 9.34 -52.84
CA ILE A 36 20.34 7.96 -53.36
C ILE A 36 19.84 6.93 -52.34
N CYS A 37 20.02 7.19 -51.05
CA CYS A 37 19.50 6.35 -49.97
C CYS A 37 17.99 6.52 -49.71
N GLY A 38 17.30 7.44 -50.40
CA GLY A 38 15.91 7.79 -50.10
C GLY A 38 15.75 8.53 -48.76
N LEU A 39 16.76 9.34 -48.38
CA LEU A 39 16.84 10.08 -47.12
C LEU A 39 16.75 11.60 -47.33
N ASP A 40 16.07 12.05 -48.38
CA ASP A 40 15.93 13.48 -48.73
C ASP A 40 15.37 14.33 -47.58
N SER A 41 14.44 13.77 -46.81
CA SER A 41 13.87 14.41 -45.63
C SER A 41 14.89 14.70 -44.52
N SER A 42 16.00 13.97 -44.49
CA SER A 42 17.07 14.14 -43.50
C SER A 42 18.14 15.15 -43.95
N CYS A 43 18.18 15.53 -45.23
CA CYS A 43 19.15 16.50 -45.76
C CYS A 43 19.05 17.89 -45.10
N GLY A 44 17.88 18.28 -44.61
CA GLY A 44 17.68 19.55 -43.90
C GLY A 44 18.13 19.54 -42.44
N SER A 45 18.35 18.36 -41.86
CA SER A 45 18.73 18.20 -40.45
C SER A 45 20.19 17.78 -40.26
N VAL A 46 20.80 17.16 -41.27
CA VAL A 46 22.23 16.83 -41.27
C VAL A 46 23.04 18.05 -41.71
N GLN A 47 24.08 18.39 -40.97
CA GLN A 47 24.98 19.50 -41.29
C GLN A 47 25.99 19.08 -42.37
N LEU A 48 25.57 19.19 -43.64
CA LEU A 48 26.31 18.68 -44.81
C LEU A 48 27.60 19.44 -45.14
N ASP A 49 27.69 20.71 -44.75
CA ASP A 49 28.80 21.64 -45.06
C ASP A 49 29.97 21.59 -44.06
N GLN A 50 29.86 20.77 -43.01
CA GLN A 50 30.85 20.68 -41.95
C GLN A 50 32.06 19.80 -42.32
N PRO A 51 33.20 19.94 -41.64
CA PRO A 51 34.30 18.98 -41.74
C PRO A 51 33.83 17.54 -41.42
N SER A 52 34.46 16.53 -42.02
CA SER A 52 33.98 15.13 -42.01
C SER A 52 33.67 14.58 -40.61
N ASP A 53 34.44 14.94 -39.58
CA ASP A 53 34.19 14.53 -38.19
C ASP A 53 32.90 15.14 -37.62
N LYS A 54 32.67 16.43 -37.85
CA LYS A 54 31.46 17.13 -37.40
C LYS A 54 30.23 16.69 -38.20
N PHE A 55 30.41 16.43 -39.50
CA PHE A 55 29.40 15.83 -40.34
C PHE A 55 28.96 14.46 -39.80
N PHE A 56 29.90 13.57 -39.46
CA PHE A 56 29.55 12.25 -38.91
C PHE A 56 28.75 12.37 -37.60
N ILE A 57 29.11 13.29 -36.71
CA ILE A 57 28.37 13.52 -35.46
C ILE A 57 26.93 13.94 -35.75
N SER A 58 26.74 14.89 -36.67
CA SER A 58 25.41 15.37 -37.08
C SER A 58 24.59 14.28 -37.79
N LEU A 59 25.22 13.56 -38.72
CA LEU A 59 24.65 12.43 -39.44
C LEU A 59 24.19 11.34 -38.46
N TRP A 60 25.06 10.94 -37.54
CA TRP A 60 24.74 9.94 -36.52
C TRP A 60 23.58 10.38 -35.64
N SER A 61 23.64 11.61 -35.11
CA SER A 61 22.60 12.15 -34.23
C SER A 61 21.22 12.18 -34.89
N THR A 62 21.21 12.45 -36.19
CA THR A 62 19.99 12.56 -37.01
C THR A 62 19.47 11.19 -37.41
N LEU A 63 20.30 10.38 -38.08
CA LEU A 63 19.87 9.12 -38.69
C LEU A 63 19.64 8.00 -37.66
N SER A 64 20.32 8.02 -36.51
CA SER A 64 20.09 7.04 -35.44
C SER A 64 18.69 7.14 -34.81
N LYS A 65 17.98 8.25 -35.04
CA LYS A 65 16.63 8.53 -34.52
C LYS A 65 15.56 8.59 -35.62
N ALA A 66 15.96 8.46 -36.89
CA ALA A 66 15.08 8.62 -38.03
C ALA A 66 14.73 7.27 -38.66
N TYR A 67 13.53 7.19 -39.25
CA TYR A 67 13.07 6.06 -40.04
C TYR A 67 12.69 6.56 -41.43
N THR A 68 12.87 5.70 -42.44
CA THR A 68 12.47 5.96 -43.83
C THR A 68 11.70 4.77 -44.38
N THR A 69 10.88 4.99 -45.42
CA THR A 69 10.14 3.91 -46.08
C THR A 69 10.90 3.45 -47.31
N VAL A 70 11.36 2.20 -47.30
CA VAL A 70 12.04 1.55 -48.44
C VAL A 70 11.28 0.27 -48.76
N GLU A 71 10.89 0.09 -50.03
CA GLU A 71 10.17 -1.10 -50.52
C GLU A 71 8.92 -1.45 -49.68
N ASN A 72 8.11 -0.44 -49.35
CA ASN A 72 6.91 -0.56 -48.50
C ASN A 72 7.16 -1.04 -47.06
N SER A 73 8.41 -0.97 -46.58
CA SER A 73 8.79 -1.28 -45.20
C SER A 73 9.47 -0.07 -44.53
N GLU A 74 9.09 0.24 -43.29
CA GLU A 74 9.68 1.32 -42.50
C GLU A 74 10.98 0.81 -41.86
N ARG A 75 12.13 1.37 -42.28
CA ARG A 75 13.47 0.92 -41.90
C ARG A 75 14.23 2.05 -41.20
N SER A 76 15.14 1.71 -40.29
CA SER A 76 16.03 2.68 -39.65
C SER A 76 16.85 3.41 -40.72
N ALA A 77 16.82 4.74 -40.71
CA ALA A 77 17.53 5.56 -41.68
C ALA A 77 19.05 5.34 -41.61
N LEU A 78 19.58 5.10 -40.41
CA LEU A 78 20.99 4.74 -40.22
C LEU A 78 21.32 3.38 -40.85
N VAL A 79 20.45 2.38 -40.72
CA VAL A 79 20.66 1.06 -41.35
C VAL A 79 20.66 1.18 -42.86
N VAL A 80 19.68 1.88 -43.43
CA VAL A 80 19.60 2.12 -44.88
C VAL A 80 20.85 2.83 -45.39
N PHE A 81 21.29 3.88 -44.70
CA PHE A 81 22.52 4.60 -45.03
C PHE A 81 23.75 3.68 -45.02
N LEU A 82 23.89 2.86 -43.98
CA LEU A 82 25.03 1.94 -43.81
C LEU A 82 25.04 0.82 -44.86
N GLU A 83 23.88 0.29 -45.23
CA GLU A 83 23.75 -0.70 -46.31
C GLU A 83 24.19 -0.12 -47.65
N TYR A 84 23.72 1.09 -47.96
CA TYR A 84 24.05 1.75 -49.21
C TYR A 84 25.54 2.12 -49.29
N ILE A 85 26.15 2.61 -48.21
CA ILE A 85 27.56 2.99 -48.25
C ILE A 85 28.48 1.76 -48.31
N SER A 86 28.15 0.70 -47.58
CA SER A 86 28.85 -0.58 -47.67
C SER A 86 28.78 -1.20 -49.06
N ARG A 87 27.70 -0.94 -49.82
CA ARG A 87 27.47 -1.49 -51.16
C ARG A 87 28.07 -0.62 -52.27
N LEU A 88 27.94 0.70 -52.17
CA LEU A 88 28.24 1.63 -53.26
C LEU A 88 29.64 2.23 -53.19
N ASP A 89 30.26 2.31 -52.01
CA ASP A 89 31.59 2.88 -51.88
C ASP A 89 32.68 1.83 -52.17
N SER A 90 33.23 1.90 -53.38
CA SER A 90 34.33 1.03 -53.81
C SER A 90 35.66 1.32 -53.10
N SER A 91 35.77 2.43 -52.36
CA SER A 91 36.98 2.79 -51.60
C SER A 91 37.08 2.07 -50.24
N LEU A 92 35.99 1.44 -49.78
CA LEU A 92 35.99 0.69 -48.51
C LEU A 92 36.63 -0.69 -48.66
N HIS A 93 37.53 -1.03 -47.73
CA HIS A 93 38.11 -2.37 -47.65
C HIS A 93 37.08 -3.39 -47.17
N GLU A 94 37.30 -4.67 -47.47
CA GLU A 94 36.39 -5.76 -47.05
C GLU A 94 36.25 -5.85 -45.52
N GLU A 95 37.29 -5.51 -44.76
CA GLU A 95 37.22 -5.43 -43.29
C GLU A 95 36.26 -4.33 -42.82
N ASP A 96 36.26 -3.17 -43.48
CA ASP A 96 35.35 -2.06 -43.16
C ASP A 96 33.90 -2.40 -43.51
N LYS A 97 33.69 -3.07 -44.66
CA LYS A 97 32.36 -3.57 -45.05
C LYS A 97 31.84 -4.61 -44.06
N ASN A 98 32.67 -5.57 -43.66
CA ASN A 98 32.30 -6.58 -42.65
C ASN A 98 31.97 -5.94 -41.30
N PHE A 99 32.73 -4.91 -40.90
CA PHE A 99 32.43 -4.15 -39.69
C PHE A 99 31.12 -3.37 -39.78
N ILE A 100 30.83 -2.75 -40.94
CA ILE A 100 29.54 -2.11 -41.19
C ILE A 100 28.40 -3.13 -41.13
N GLN A 101 28.58 -4.33 -41.68
CA GLN A 101 27.58 -5.42 -41.59
C GLN A 101 27.36 -5.91 -40.15
N ASP A 102 28.41 -6.00 -39.31
CA ASP A 102 28.25 -6.27 -37.87
C ASP A 102 27.44 -5.16 -37.18
N ILE A 103 27.67 -3.90 -37.53
CA ILE A 103 26.89 -2.78 -37.00
C ILE A 103 25.43 -2.86 -37.44
N ILE A 104 25.17 -3.15 -38.73
CA ILE A 104 23.82 -3.34 -39.27
C ILE A 104 23.10 -4.49 -38.55
N GLY A 105 23.75 -5.64 -38.36
CA GLY A 105 23.18 -6.79 -37.65
C GLY A 105 22.84 -6.51 -36.18
N ASN A 106 23.50 -5.54 -35.55
CA ASN A 106 23.19 -5.06 -34.20
C ASN A 106 22.09 -3.98 -34.19
N TYR A 107 21.81 -3.30 -35.31
CA TYR A 107 20.84 -2.20 -35.41
C TYR A 107 19.55 -2.55 -36.16
N ALA A 108 19.54 -3.65 -36.92
CA ALA A 108 18.35 -4.16 -37.60
C ALA A 108 17.38 -4.75 -36.56
N PRO A 109 16.06 -4.44 -36.62
CA PRO A 109 15.08 -5.04 -35.72
C PRO A 109 15.08 -6.56 -35.94
N LYS A 110 15.50 -7.31 -34.94
CA LYS A 110 15.43 -8.78 -34.98
C LYS A 110 13.95 -9.18 -34.94
N PRO A 111 13.42 -9.91 -35.95
CA PRO A 111 12.11 -10.52 -35.81
C PRO A 111 12.15 -11.46 -34.59
N LEU A 112 11.08 -11.46 -33.80
CA LEU A 112 10.91 -12.45 -32.74
C LEU A 112 10.90 -13.84 -33.40
N ASP A 113 12.02 -14.57 -33.31
CA ASP A 113 12.10 -15.92 -33.84
C ASP A 113 11.04 -16.77 -33.15
N ARG A 114 10.13 -17.32 -33.95
CA ARG A 114 9.00 -18.11 -33.45
C ARG A 114 9.48 -19.44 -32.87
N ASN A 115 10.72 -19.88 -33.07
CA ASN A 115 11.15 -21.25 -32.73
C ASN A 115 12.51 -21.39 -31.99
N SER A 116 13.30 -20.35 -31.69
CA SER A 116 14.62 -20.55 -31.07
C SER A 116 14.63 -20.54 -29.54
N ILE A 117 14.99 -21.69 -28.95
CA ILE A 117 15.70 -21.96 -27.67
C ILE A 117 15.45 -20.94 -26.54
N ILE A 118 14.40 -21.20 -25.74
CA ILE A 118 13.93 -20.35 -24.64
C ILE A 118 14.25 -20.93 -23.25
N ASP A 119 14.67 -22.19 -23.14
CA ASP A 119 14.85 -22.83 -21.82
C ASP A 119 16.02 -22.24 -21.02
N GLU A 120 17.19 -22.02 -21.63
CA GLU A 120 18.33 -21.40 -20.95
C GLU A 120 18.06 -19.96 -20.53
N GLU A 121 17.39 -19.18 -21.38
CA GLU A 121 17.04 -17.79 -21.09
C GLU A 121 15.93 -17.71 -20.01
N SER A 122 14.97 -18.64 -20.04
CA SER A 122 13.95 -18.78 -19.00
C SER A 122 14.56 -19.14 -17.66
N ASP A 123 15.48 -20.10 -17.63
CA ASP A 123 16.12 -20.56 -16.39
C ASP A 123 17.02 -19.47 -15.79
N LYS A 124 17.72 -18.69 -16.63
CA LYS A 124 18.44 -17.49 -16.19
C LYS A 124 17.49 -16.46 -15.57
N ILE A 125 16.37 -16.15 -16.23
CA ILE A 125 15.35 -15.22 -15.69
C ILE A 125 14.84 -15.73 -14.35
N ILE A 126 14.58 -17.04 -14.21
CA ILE A 126 14.10 -17.61 -12.94
C ILE A 126 15.12 -17.46 -11.82
N LEU A 127 16.40 -17.64 -12.10
CA LEU A 127 17.45 -17.44 -11.11
C LEU A 127 17.51 -15.97 -10.66
N GLU A 128 17.48 -15.04 -11.61
CA GLU A 128 17.40 -13.61 -11.33
C GLU A 128 16.16 -13.28 -10.49
N LEU A 129 14.98 -13.81 -10.84
CA LEU A 129 13.73 -13.62 -10.10
C LEU A 129 13.80 -14.13 -8.66
N LYS A 130 14.46 -15.27 -8.41
CA LYS A 130 14.70 -15.78 -7.07
C LYS A 130 15.58 -14.83 -6.26
N ASP A 131 16.62 -14.27 -6.88
CA ASP A 131 17.50 -13.31 -6.23
C ASP A 131 16.75 -12.02 -5.89
N ILE A 132 15.89 -11.51 -6.76
CA ILE A 132 15.08 -10.33 -6.42
C ILE A 132 14.13 -10.66 -5.27
N ILE A 133 13.42 -11.81 -5.26
CA ILE A 133 12.60 -12.19 -4.10
C ILE A 133 13.42 -12.21 -2.81
N ASN A 134 14.61 -12.81 -2.84
CA ASN A 134 15.47 -12.86 -1.66
C ASN A 134 15.89 -11.46 -1.23
N ASN A 135 16.23 -10.59 -2.18
CA ASN A 135 16.53 -9.19 -1.89
C ASN A 135 15.33 -8.43 -1.34
N LEU A 136 14.12 -8.66 -1.85
CA LEU A 136 12.88 -8.06 -1.33
C LEU A 136 12.61 -8.48 0.09
N LYS A 137 12.78 -9.77 0.43
CA LYS A 137 12.68 -10.25 1.80
C LYS A 137 13.62 -9.47 2.71
N GLN A 138 14.87 -9.31 2.28
CA GLN A 138 15.87 -8.56 3.03
C GLN A 138 15.54 -7.07 3.12
N GLU A 139 15.05 -6.45 2.05
CA GLU A 139 14.63 -5.04 2.05
C GLU A 139 13.43 -4.82 2.96
N ILE A 140 12.41 -5.68 2.88
CA ILE A 140 11.24 -5.66 3.77
C ILE A 140 11.67 -5.80 5.24
N LEU A 141 12.59 -6.70 5.55
CA LEU A 141 13.14 -6.88 6.89
C LEU A 141 13.95 -5.66 7.37
N LYS A 142 14.54 -4.90 6.44
CA LYS A 142 15.35 -3.70 6.74
C LYS A 142 14.55 -2.39 6.70
N LEU A 143 13.29 -2.42 6.26
CA LEU A 143 12.45 -1.22 6.21
C LEU A 143 12.29 -0.63 7.61
N GLY A 144 12.64 0.65 7.74
CA GLY A 144 12.24 1.45 8.89
C GLY A 144 10.74 1.71 8.87
N LEU A 145 10.15 1.93 10.06
CA LEU A 145 8.73 2.22 10.22
C LEU A 145 8.28 3.43 9.39
N ASP A 146 9.10 4.47 9.33
CA ASP A 146 8.88 5.67 8.51
C ASP A 146 8.61 5.34 7.03
N LYS A 147 9.37 4.39 6.47
CA LYS A 147 9.17 3.91 5.10
C LYS A 147 7.96 2.99 4.99
N VAL A 148 7.71 2.14 5.99
CA VAL A 148 6.50 1.30 6.07
C VAL A 148 5.23 2.16 5.98
N TYR A 149 5.21 3.28 6.70
CA TYR A 149 4.14 4.26 6.74
C TYR A 149 3.94 4.97 5.38
N ASN A 150 5.02 5.31 4.68
CA ASN A 150 4.98 6.13 3.47
C ASN A 150 5.01 5.30 2.17
N SER A 151 4.33 4.14 2.13
CA SER A 151 4.22 3.23 0.96
C SER A 151 5.42 2.35 0.62
N GLY A 152 6.45 2.29 1.47
CA GLY A 152 7.68 1.52 1.22
C GLY A 152 7.46 0.03 0.95
N PHE A 153 6.47 -0.61 1.59
CA PHE A 153 6.09 -2.00 1.29
C PHE A 153 5.60 -2.16 -0.15
N ASN A 154 4.69 -1.28 -0.55
CA ASN A 154 4.11 -1.28 -1.87
C ASN A 154 5.19 -0.99 -2.92
N ASP A 155 6.05 0.02 -2.69
CA ASP A 155 7.15 0.38 -3.61
C ASP A 155 8.14 -0.75 -3.85
N ILE A 156 8.50 -1.49 -2.80
CA ILE A 156 9.43 -2.62 -2.89
C ILE A 156 8.80 -3.74 -3.70
N ILE A 157 7.53 -4.08 -3.43
CA ILE A 157 6.76 -5.03 -4.24
C ILE A 157 6.64 -4.53 -5.70
N TYR A 158 6.44 -3.23 -5.92
CA TYR A 158 6.30 -2.63 -7.25
C TYR A 158 7.57 -2.73 -8.08
N LYS A 159 8.73 -2.37 -7.51
CA LYS A 159 10.02 -2.48 -8.19
C LYS A 159 10.31 -3.91 -8.63
N ALA A 160 9.96 -4.88 -7.79
CA ALA A 160 10.10 -6.26 -8.16
C ALA A 160 9.16 -6.67 -9.28
N LEU A 161 7.86 -6.40 -9.17
CA LEU A 161 6.88 -6.72 -10.22
C LEU A 161 7.21 -6.03 -11.54
N GLU A 162 7.71 -4.80 -11.51
CA GLU A 162 8.22 -4.08 -12.68
C GLU A 162 9.37 -4.86 -13.34
N HIS A 163 10.32 -5.35 -12.54
CA HIS A 163 11.40 -6.18 -13.05
C HIS A 163 10.87 -7.50 -13.65
N ILE A 164 9.96 -8.20 -12.95
CA ILE A 164 9.36 -9.45 -13.45
C ILE A 164 8.67 -9.22 -14.79
N THR A 165 7.79 -8.22 -14.85
CA THR A 165 7.01 -7.91 -16.04
C THR A 165 7.93 -7.45 -17.18
N SER A 166 8.98 -6.69 -16.91
CA SER A 166 9.97 -6.27 -17.91
C SER A 166 10.70 -7.45 -18.55
N GLN A 167 11.12 -8.46 -17.77
CA GLN A 167 11.74 -9.66 -18.33
C GLN A 167 10.73 -10.50 -19.13
N MET A 168 9.50 -10.62 -18.62
CA MET A 168 8.44 -11.34 -19.33
C MET A 168 8.05 -10.66 -20.65
N LYS A 169 8.08 -9.32 -20.74
CA LYS A 169 7.78 -8.59 -21.99
C LYS A 169 8.70 -9.04 -23.13
N LYS A 170 9.99 -9.23 -22.83
CA LYS A 170 10.98 -9.70 -23.80
C LYS A 170 10.70 -11.15 -24.21
N LEU A 171 10.43 -12.01 -23.24
CA LEU A 171 10.20 -13.44 -23.46
C LEU A 171 8.98 -13.72 -24.34
N PHE A 172 7.91 -12.96 -24.13
CA PHE A 172 6.63 -13.20 -24.82
C PHE A 172 6.35 -12.21 -25.96
N GLY A 173 7.23 -11.24 -26.21
CA GLY A 173 7.01 -10.20 -27.21
C GLY A 173 5.71 -9.42 -26.98
N ALA A 174 5.41 -9.08 -25.73
CA ALA A 174 4.21 -8.34 -25.35
C ALA A 174 4.54 -6.88 -25.03
N ASP A 175 3.69 -5.94 -25.45
CA ASP A 175 3.85 -4.51 -25.15
C ASP A 175 3.67 -4.24 -23.65
N ARG A 176 2.64 -4.88 -23.08
CA ARG A 176 2.30 -4.78 -21.66
C ARG A 176 2.01 -6.14 -21.08
N ILE A 177 2.41 -6.31 -19.82
CA ILE A 177 2.09 -7.46 -19.00
C ILE A 177 1.53 -6.94 -17.69
N THR A 178 0.45 -7.54 -17.24
CA THR A 178 -0.22 -7.19 -15.99
C THR A 178 -0.42 -8.45 -15.16
N ILE A 179 0.01 -8.40 -13.91
CA ILE A 179 -0.15 -9.49 -12.94
C ILE A 179 -1.19 -9.04 -11.91
N TYR A 180 -2.31 -9.76 -11.85
CA TYR A 180 -3.38 -9.52 -10.90
C TYR A 180 -3.28 -10.50 -9.74
N PHE A 181 -3.33 -9.98 -8.51
CA PHE A 181 -3.48 -10.78 -7.30
C PHE A 181 -4.91 -10.67 -6.79
N LEU A 182 -5.44 -11.78 -6.27
CA LEU A 182 -6.72 -11.76 -5.57
C LEU A 182 -6.53 -11.19 -4.16
N ASN A 183 -7.26 -10.12 -3.85
CA ASN A 183 -7.30 -9.53 -2.52
C ASN A 183 -8.35 -10.21 -1.62
N GLU A 184 -8.42 -9.82 -0.35
CA GLU A 184 -9.36 -10.42 0.62
C GLU A 184 -10.83 -10.14 0.31
N THR A 185 -11.13 -9.11 -0.48
CA THR A 185 -12.49 -8.76 -0.90
C THR A 185 -12.92 -9.47 -2.19
N GLU A 186 -12.19 -10.52 -2.60
CA GLU A 186 -12.40 -11.25 -3.85
C GLU A 186 -12.34 -10.35 -5.11
N LYS A 187 -11.54 -9.27 -5.07
CA LYS A 187 -11.24 -8.46 -6.25
C LYS A 187 -9.82 -8.72 -6.70
N LEU A 188 -9.63 -8.70 -8.00
CA LEU A 188 -8.32 -8.74 -8.63
C LEU A 188 -7.72 -7.32 -8.57
N SER A 189 -6.61 -7.16 -7.88
CA SER A 189 -5.80 -5.96 -7.90
C SER A 189 -4.52 -6.24 -8.67
N SER A 190 -4.23 -5.44 -9.70
CA SER A 190 -2.90 -5.40 -10.32
C SER A 190 -2.28 -4.04 -10.18
N ILE A 191 -0.97 -3.99 -10.05
CA ILE A 191 -0.22 -2.76 -10.23
C ILE A 191 0.47 -2.83 -11.59
N ILE A 192 0.14 -1.89 -12.47
CA ILE A 192 0.85 -1.72 -13.75
C ILE A 192 2.04 -0.80 -13.48
N ALA A 193 3.25 -1.32 -13.72
CA ALA A 193 4.46 -0.52 -13.79
C ALA A 193 4.80 -0.28 -15.27
N ASP A 194 4.52 0.92 -15.76
CA ASP A 194 4.98 1.37 -17.08
C ASP A 194 5.73 2.70 -16.94
N GLY A 195 6.94 2.62 -16.39
CA GLY A 195 8.03 3.61 -16.49
C GLY A 195 7.78 5.03 -15.97
N SER A 196 6.56 5.42 -15.57
CA SER A 196 6.27 6.79 -15.14
C SER A 196 5.11 6.95 -14.15
N LYS A 197 4.12 6.03 -14.09
CA LYS A 197 3.05 6.03 -13.07
C LYS A 197 2.61 4.61 -12.74
N SER A 198 2.49 4.30 -11.44
CA SER A 198 1.85 3.10 -10.94
C SER A 198 0.33 3.31 -10.90
N LEU A 199 -0.41 2.51 -11.67
CA LEU A 199 -1.87 2.49 -11.64
C LEU A 199 -2.33 1.19 -11.02
N GLU A 200 -3.06 1.27 -9.90
CA GLU A 200 -3.78 0.12 -9.35
C GLU A 200 -5.06 -0.09 -10.16
N ILE A 201 -5.15 -1.21 -10.87
CA ILE A 201 -6.37 -1.64 -11.54
C ILE A 201 -7.06 -2.66 -10.66
N GLN A 202 -8.30 -2.37 -10.28
CA GLN A 202 -9.18 -3.29 -9.58
C GLN A 202 -10.26 -3.82 -10.52
N VAL A 203 -10.40 -5.15 -10.56
CA VAL A 203 -11.38 -5.87 -11.39
C VAL A 203 -12.12 -6.87 -10.52
N ARG A 204 -13.46 -6.91 -10.56
CA ARG A 204 -14.23 -7.93 -9.83
C ARG A 204 -14.17 -9.28 -10.55
N LEU A 205 -14.35 -10.38 -9.80
CA LEU A 205 -14.47 -11.70 -10.40
C LEU A 205 -15.64 -11.76 -11.40
N GLY A 206 -15.39 -12.33 -12.58
CA GLY A 206 -16.33 -12.38 -13.70
C GLY A 206 -16.40 -11.12 -14.57
N GLU A 207 -15.81 -9.99 -14.15
CA GLU A 207 -15.75 -8.76 -14.95
C GLU A 207 -14.49 -8.70 -15.82
N GLY A 208 -14.60 -8.19 -17.04
CA GLY A 208 -13.47 -8.10 -17.98
C GLY A 208 -12.82 -9.45 -18.32
N PHE A 209 -11.68 -9.42 -19.00
CA PHE A 209 -10.94 -10.65 -19.33
C PHE A 209 -10.30 -11.28 -18.09
N ALA A 210 -9.62 -10.48 -17.26
CA ALA A 210 -8.95 -10.96 -16.07
C ALA A 210 -9.93 -11.58 -15.05
N GLY A 211 -11.08 -10.92 -14.78
CA GLY A 211 -12.08 -11.44 -13.85
C GLY A 211 -12.77 -12.71 -14.38
N LYS A 212 -13.04 -12.81 -15.68
CA LYS A 212 -13.57 -14.05 -16.30
C LYS A 212 -12.59 -15.21 -16.17
N VAL A 213 -11.31 -14.98 -16.49
CA VAL A 213 -10.25 -16.00 -16.35
C VAL A 213 -10.07 -16.43 -14.90
N ALA A 214 -10.10 -15.48 -13.95
CA ALA A 214 -10.05 -15.80 -12.52
C ALA A 214 -11.23 -16.67 -12.06
N LYS A 215 -12.44 -16.36 -12.52
CA LYS A 215 -13.67 -17.10 -12.16
C LYS A 215 -13.70 -18.49 -12.79
N GLU A 216 -13.35 -18.61 -14.06
CA GLU A 216 -13.42 -19.85 -14.83
C GLU A 216 -12.19 -20.75 -14.63
N LYS A 217 -11.08 -20.19 -14.14
CA LYS A 217 -9.78 -20.85 -13.99
C LYS A 217 -9.28 -21.48 -15.29
N LYS A 218 -9.58 -20.85 -16.43
CA LYS A 218 -9.16 -21.25 -17.78
C LYS A 218 -8.52 -20.08 -18.53
N ALA A 219 -7.46 -20.34 -19.27
CA ALA A 219 -6.82 -19.34 -20.11
C ALA A 219 -7.77 -18.85 -21.21
N LYS A 220 -7.64 -17.58 -21.58
CA LYS A 220 -8.40 -16.97 -22.68
C LYS A 220 -7.49 -16.13 -23.55
N ARG A 221 -7.63 -16.31 -24.85
CA ARG A 221 -6.98 -15.53 -25.90
C ARG A 221 -8.03 -14.74 -26.67
N SER A 222 -7.70 -13.52 -27.08
CA SER A 222 -8.51 -12.73 -28.01
C SER A 222 -7.62 -12.00 -28.98
N ASP A 223 -7.87 -12.21 -30.27
CA ASP A 223 -7.03 -11.73 -31.37
C ASP A 223 -7.51 -10.38 -31.94
N ARG A 224 -8.74 -9.96 -31.62
CA ARG A 224 -9.37 -8.71 -32.08
C ARG A 224 -10.27 -8.09 -31.01
N VAL A 225 -9.65 -7.50 -30.00
CA VAL A 225 -10.32 -6.93 -28.83
C VAL A 225 -11.16 -5.70 -29.20
N GLU A 226 -10.81 -4.96 -30.27
CA GLU A 226 -11.59 -3.82 -30.78
C GLU A 226 -12.94 -4.23 -31.41
N CYS A 227 -13.04 -5.46 -31.93
CA CYS A 227 -14.28 -5.99 -32.53
C CYS A 227 -15.18 -6.68 -31.49
N ASP A 228 -14.66 -6.93 -30.28
CA ASP A 228 -15.40 -7.58 -29.21
C ASP A 228 -16.31 -6.52 -28.55
N SER A 229 -17.56 -6.47 -28.98
CA SER A 229 -18.59 -5.45 -28.67
C SER A 229 -18.96 -5.27 -27.18
N SER A 230 -18.19 -5.84 -26.25
CA SER A 230 -18.41 -5.66 -24.81
C SER A 230 -18.20 -4.19 -24.38
N SER A 231 -19.12 -3.67 -23.57
CA SER A 231 -19.04 -2.32 -23.01
C SER A 231 -17.78 -2.06 -22.17
N GLU A 232 -17.11 -3.11 -21.72
CA GLU A 232 -16.05 -3.11 -20.72
C GLU A 232 -14.68 -2.70 -21.29
N THR A 233 -14.31 -3.16 -22.48
CA THR A 233 -13.03 -2.75 -23.12
C THR A 233 -13.05 -1.25 -23.44
N LYS A 234 -14.20 -0.74 -23.90
CA LYS A 234 -14.41 0.69 -24.13
C LYS A 234 -14.33 1.49 -22.83
N LYS A 235 -14.89 0.98 -21.72
CA LYS A 235 -14.76 1.59 -20.37
C LYS A 235 -13.30 1.62 -19.91
N GLN A 236 -12.54 0.54 -20.12
CA GLN A 236 -11.14 0.45 -19.72
C GLN A 236 -10.24 1.37 -20.57
N TYR A 237 -10.48 1.47 -21.87
CA TYR A 237 -9.82 2.45 -22.74
C TYR A 237 -10.14 3.88 -22.29
N LYS A 238 -11.41 4.21 -22.03
CA LYS A 238 -11.78 5.54 -21.48
C LYS A 238 -11.07 5.86 -20.17
N ARG A 239 -10.88 4.86 -19.29
CA ARG A 239 -10.25 5.01 -17.98
C ARG A 239 -8.73 5.11 -18.03
N THR A 240 -8.07 4.43 -18.96
CA THR A 240 -6.60 4.30 -18.98
C THR A 240 -5.94 5.01 -20.17
N GLY A 241 -6.70 5.39 -21.19
CA GLY A 241 -6.18 5.95 -22.45
C GLY A 241 -5.38 4.97 -23.30
N TYR A 242 -5.35 3.67 -22.96
CA TYR A 242 -4.44 2.70 -23.58
C TYR A 242 -5.16 1.73 -24.54
N PRO A 243 -4.82 1.72 -25.85
CA PRO A 243 -5.49 0.88 -26.83
C PRO A 243 -5.03 -0.59 -26.72
N THR A 244 -6.01 -1.50 -26.75
CA THR A 244 -5.82 -2.95 -26.63
C THR A 244 -6.36 -3.63 -27.89
N TYR A 245 -5.48 -4.33 -28.61
CA TYR A 245 -5.78 -4.95 -29.91
C TYR A 245 -5.92 -6.47 -29.80
N ASN A 246 -4.99 -7.10 -29.09
CA ASN A 246 -5.02 -8.53 -28.79
C ASN A 246 -4.50 -8.80 -27.37
N LEU A 247 -4.91 -9.92 -26.77
CA LEU A 247 -4.54 -10.30 -25.41
C LEU A 247 -4.48 -11.81 -25.23
N LEU A 248 -3.63 -12.24 -24.29
CA LEU A 248 -3.57 -13.59 -23.74
C LEU A 248 -3.63 -13.48 -22.21
N THR A 249 -4.66 -14.06 -21.60
CA THR A 249 -4.90 -14.01 -20.15
C THR A 249 -4.87 -15.42 -19.59
N TYR A 250 -4.00 -15.67 -18.61
CA TYR A 250 -3.70 -17.00 -18.08
C TYR A 250 -3.87 -17.04 -16.56
N PRO A 251 -4.60 -18.04 -16.01
CA PRO A 251 -4.76 -18.22 -14.58
C PRO A 251 -3.61 -19.04 -13.99
N LEU A 252 -2.90 -18.48 -13.02
CA LEU A 252 -1.91 -19.20 -12.24
C LEU A 252 -2.60 -19.87 -11.05
N LEU A 253 -2.66 -21.20 -11.07
CA LEU A 253 -3.33 -22.00 -10.03
C LEU A 253 -2.32 -22.69 -9.11
N ASP A 254 -2.68 -22.83 -7.84
CA ASP A 254 -1.94 -23.65 -6.89
C ASP A 254 -2.10 -25.14 -7.23
N SER A 255 -0.99 -25.88 -7.20
CA SER A 255 -0.95 -27.30 -7.62
C SER A 255 -1.71 -28.22 -6.66
N GLU A 256 -1.83 -27.87 -5.39
CA GLU A 256 -2.43 -28.74 -4.37
C GLU A 256 -3.93 -28.50 -4.17
N GLN A 257 -4.38 -27.23 -4.18
CA GLN A 257 -5.77 -26.86 -3.85
C GLN A 257 -6.56 -26.30 -5.05
N LYS A 258 -5.92 -26.13 -6.22
CA LYS A 258 -6.47 -25.45 -7.41
C LYS A 258 -6.95 -24.02 -7.13
N ASP A 259 -6.43 -23.38 -6.09
CA ASP A 259 -6.74 -22.00 -5.77
C ASP A 259 -6.02 -21.03 -6.70
N LEU A 260 -6.63 -19.86 -6.93
CA LEU A 260 -6.07 -18.84 -7.80
C LEU A 260 -4.94 -18.10 -7.07
N VAL A 261 -3.71 -18.23 -7.57
CA VAL A 261 -2.55 -17.48 -7.10
C VAL A 261 -2.52 -16.09 -7.73
N ALA A 262 -2.61 -16.04 -9.06
CA ALA A 262 -2.59 -14.80 -9.82
C ALA A 262 -3.27 -14.97 -11.19
N VAL A 263 -3.56 -13.86 -11.86
CA VAL A 263 -3.89 -13.84 -13.29
C VAL A 263 -2.81 -13.06 -14.02
N ILE A 264 -2.20 -13.66 -15.03
CA ILE A 264 -1.19 -13.03 -15.88
C ILE A 264 -1.87 -12.63 -17.19
N GLN A 265 -1.85 -11.35 -17.51
CA GLN A 265 -2.44 -10.81 -18.74
C GLN A 265 -1.36 -10.17 -19.61
N LEU A 266 -1.15 -10.72 -20.79
CA LEU A 266 -0.29 -10.18 -21.83
C LEU A 266 -1.17 -9.38 -22.79
N VAL A 267 -0.73 -8.18 -23.13
CA VAL A 267 -1.47 -7.23 -23.96
C VAL A 267 -0.60 -6.79 -25.11
N ASN A 268 -1.18 -6.83 -26.31
CA ASN A 268 -0.59 -6.42 -27.59
C ASN A 268 0.72 -7.16 -27.91
N LYS A 269 0.62 -8.27 -28.65
CA LYS A 269 1.76 -8.96 -29.25
C LYS A 269 2.48 -8.01 -30.22
N LEU A 270 3.80 -7.97 -30.15
CA LEU A 270 4.66 -7.11 -30.97
C LEU A 270 5.31 -7.89 -32.12
N LYS A 271 5.47 -7.21 -33.27
CA LYS A 271 6.25 -7.69 -34.42
C LYS A 271 7.75 -7.76 -34.09
N TYR A 272 8.24 -6.80 -33.29
CA TYR A 272 9.65 -6.62 -32.95
C TYR A 272 9.81 -6.15 -31.50
N LEU A 273 10.92 -6.52 -30.84
CA LEU A 273 11.18 -6.21 -29.44
C LEU A 273 11.58 -4.74 -29.17
N ASP A 274 12.26 -4.07 -30.10
CA ASP A 274 12.76 -2.71 -29.94
C ASP A 274 12.22 -1.80 -31.05
N ASN A 275 11.19 -0.99 -30.73
CA ASN A 275 10.63 0.04 -31.62
C ASN A 275 9.86 1.14 -30.83
N SER A 276 10.40 1.60 -29.69
CA SER A 276 9.69 2.53 -28.79
C SER A 276 9.36 3.90 -29.41
N GLY A 277 9.95 4.26 -30.56
CA GLY A 277 9.68 5.51 -31.30
C GLY A 277 8.56 5.41 -32.35
N VAL A 278 8.05 4.21 -32.63
CA VAL A 278 6.99 3.98 -33.62
C VAL A 278 5.62 3.90 -32.93
N ALA A 279 4.59 4.48 -33.55
CA ALA A 279 3.21 4.41 -33.04
C ALA A 279 2.78 2.96 -32.78
N LEU A 280 2.16 2.71 -31.62
CA LEU A 280 1.81 1.36 -31.13
C LEU A 280 1.08 0.51 -32.19
N ALA A 281 0.11 1.10 -32.89
CA ALA A 281 -0.66 0.45 -33.97
C ALA A 281 0.22 -0.25 -35.02
N LYS A 282 1.36 0.35 -35.38
CA LYS A 282 2.29 -0.19 -36.39
C LYS A 282 3.19 -1.30 -35.84
N ARG A 283 3.40 -1.35 -34.52
CA ARG A 283 4.28 -2.34 -33.88
C ARG A 283 3.60 -3.66 -33.60
N ILE A 284 2.27 -3.67 -33.61
CA ILE A 284 1.46 -4.83 -33.21
C ILE A 284 1.52 -5.91 -34.28
N ASP A 285 1.68 -7.15 -33.83
CA ASP A 285 1.46 -8.34 -34.65
C ASP A 285 -0.04 -8.53 -34.86
N GLU A 286 -0.48 -8.45 -36.11
CA GLU A 286 -1.87 -8.57 -36.53
C GLU A 286 -2.44 -9.97 -36.29
N TYR A 287 -1.59 -10.98 -36.14
CA TYR A 287 -1.97 -12.34 -35.79
C TYR A 287 -2.14 -12.55 -34.28
N GLY A 288 -1.65 -11.62 -33.46
CA GLY A 288 -1.75 -11.69 -32.00
C GLY A 288 -0.94 -12.81 -31.36
N PHE A 289 -1.37 -13.23 -30.17
CA PHE A 289 -0.75 -14.35 -29.46
C PHE A 289 -1.17 -15.68 -30.10
N THR A 290 -0.36 -16.72 -29.98
CA THR A 290 -0.60 -18.04 -30.56
C THR A 290 -0.80 -19.11 -29.49
N GLU A 291 -1.25 -20.31 -29.87
CA GLU A 291 -1.30 -21.46 -28.94
C GLU A 291 0.07 -21.82 -28.37
N LYS A 292 1.12 -21.68 -29.20
CA LYS A 292 2.51 -21.85 -28.73
C LYS A 292 2.88 -20.82 -27.66
N ASP A 293 2.39 -19.58 -27.75
CA ASP A 293 2.62 -18.58 -26.70
C ASP A 293 1.92 -18.97 -25.39
N GLU A 294 0.72 -19.55 -25.47
CA GLU A 294 -0.01 -20.06 -24.31
C GLU A 294 0.70 -21.26 -23.67
N GLU A 295 1.18 -22.22 -24.46
CA GLU A 295 1.96 -23.36 -23.98
C GLU A 295 3.26 -22.92 -23.30
N ARG A 296 3.98 -21.96 -23.90
CA ARG A 296 5.19 -21.36 -23.31
C ARG A 296 4.87 -20.64 -22.00
N LEU A 297 3.79 -19.87 -21.98
CA LEU A 297 3.36 -19.17 -20.78
C LEU A 297 3.01 -20.17 -19.68
N ASN A 298 2.35 -21.28 -20.00
CA ASN A 298 2.03 -22.35 -19.06
C ASN A 298 3.30 -23.00 -18.45
N GLN A 299 4.30 -23.29 -19.28
CA GLN A 299 5.59 -23.84 -18.81
C GLN A 299 6.32 -22.83 -17.90
N PHE A 300 6.44 -21.58 -18.33
CA PHE A 300 7.09 -20.52 -17.56
C PHE A 300 6.33 -20.22 -16.25
N ALA A 301 5.00 -20.12 -16.32
CA ALA A 301 4.10 -19.92 -15.19
C ALA A 301 4.30 -20.98 -14.11
N THR A 302 4.54 -22.23 -14.50
CA THR A 302 4.83 -23.32 -13.55
C THR A 302 6.14 -23.09 -12.80
N LYS A 303 7.19 -22.58 -13.48
CA LYS A 303 8.48 -22.29 -12.86
C LYS A 303 8.43 -21.05 -11.94
N ILE A 304 7.69 -19.99 -12.31
CA ILE A 304 7.54 -18.77 -11.48
C ILE A 304 6.42 -18.86 -10.43
N ARG A 305 5.67 -19.96 -10.39
CA ARG A 305 4.53 -20.12 -9.47
C ARG A 305 4.91 -19.94 -8.00
N PRO A 306 5.98 -20.58 -7.48
CA PRO A 306 6.34 -20.42 -6.07
C PRO A 306 6.71 -18.96 -5.74
N ILE A 307 7.38 -18.30 -6.69
CA ILE A 307 7.79 -16.90 -6.63
C ILE A 307 6.54 -16.02 -6.49
N LEU A 308 5.59 -16.12 -7.43
CA LEU A 308 4.36 -15.31 -7.39
C LEU A 308 3.42 -15.65 -6.23
N LYS A 309 3.41 -16.90 -5.75
CA LYS A 309 2.68 -17.30 -4.53
C LYS A 309 3.24 -16.60 -3.30
N GLU A 310 4.56 -16.51 -3.20
CA GLU A 310 5.22 -15.78 -2.14
C GLU A 310 4.96 -14.27 -2.20
N PHE A 311 4.99 -13.66 -3.40
CA PHE A 311 4.55 -12.26 -3.59
C PHE A 311 3.10 -12.04 -3.18
N GLN A 312 2.20 -12.95 -3.54
CA GLN A 312 0.80 -12.88 -3.14
C GLN A 312 0.68 -12.91 -1.61
N GLY A 313 1.49 -13.75 -0.94
CA GLY A 313 1.60 -13.79 0.52
C GLY A 313 1.99 -12.43 1.08
N PHE A 314 3.09 -11.83 0.61
CA PHE A 314 3.50 -10.49 1.03
C PHE A 314 2.42 -9.44 0.78
N TYR A 315 1.80 -9.44 -0.40
CA TYR A 315 0.75 -8.50 -0.75
C TYR A 315 -0.46 -8.61 0.19
N LYS A 316 -0.96 -9.83 0.43
CA LYS A 316 -2.07 -10.08 1.37
C LYS A 316 -1.71 -9.63 2.78
N ILE A 317 -0.49 -9.94 3.24
CA ILE A 317 -0.04 -9.51 4.56
C ILE A 317 0.03 -7.98 4.61
N THR A 318 0.65 -7.32 3.63
CA THR A 318 0.69 -5.85 3.58
C THR A 318 -0.72 -5.26 3.59
N GLN A 319 -1.68 -5.81 2.85
CA GLN A 319 -3.09 -5.37 2.89
C GLN A 319 -3.70 -5.51 4.28
N LYS A 320 -3.53 -6.66 4.94
CA LYS A 320 -3.97 -6.87 6.34
C LYS A 320 -3.40 -5.82 7.29
N PHE A 321 -2.13 -5.46 7.12
CA PHE A 321 -1.45 -4.47 7.93
C PHE A 321 -1.68 -3.02 7.49
N GLN A 322 -2.23 -2.74 6.29
CA GLN A 322 -2.49 -1.36 5.84
C GLN A 322 -3.44 -0.62 6.79
N GLU A 323 -4.43 -1.31 7.35
CA GLU A 323 -5.34 -0.70 8.33
C GLU A 323 -4.60 -0.35 9.62
N VAL A 324 -3.74 -1.25 10.11
CA VAL A 324 -2.88 -1.02 11.28
C VAL A 324 -1.98 0.20 11.01
N ILE A 325 -1.32 0.23 9.85
CA ILE A 325 -0.43 1.31 9.40
C ILE A 325 -1.19 2.65 9.40
N ARG A 326 -2.33 2.73 8.70
CA ARG A 326 -3.10 3.98 8.57
C ARG A 326 -3.60 4.47 9.92
N PHE A 327 -4.11 3.57 10.75
CA PHE A 327 -4.56 3.91 12.10
C PHE A 327 -3.40 4.43 12.95
N THR A 328 -2.26 3.74 12.91
CA THR A 328 -1.04 4.16 13.61
C THR A 328 -0.56 5.54 13.19
N GLN A 329 -0.52 5.82 11.89
CA GLN A 329 -0.12 7.12 11.37
C GLN A 329 -1.09 8.22 11.82
N ALA A 330 -2.40 7.94 11.76
CA ALA A 330 -3.41 8.85 12.26
C ALA A 330 -3.16 9.18 13.75
N MET A 331 -2.90 8.15 14.55
CA MET A 331 -2.58 8.26 15.96
C MET A 331 -1.31 9.07 16.23
N GLN A 332 -0.23 8.79 15.50
CA GLN A 332 1.02 9.54 15.59
C GLN A 332 0.80 11.01 15.25
N ASN A 333 0.10 11.30 14.15
CA ASN A 333 -0.19 12.67 13.71
C ASN A 333 -1.03 13.44 14.74
N LEU A 334 -2.05 12.81 15.34
CA LEU A 334 -2.84 13.42 16.42
C LEU A 334 -2.06 13.63 17.71
N SER A 335 -1.01 12.84 17.94
CA SER A 335 -0.13 12.98 19.10
C SER A 335 0.95 14.07 18.94
N GLN A 336 1.15 14.59 17.72
CA GLN A 336 2.13 15.64 17.47
C GLN A 336 1.74 16.94 18.18
N LYS A 337 2.75 17.68 18.62
CA LYS A 337 2.54 18.96 19.31
C LYS A 337 2.15 20.04 18.30
N CYS A 338 0.91 20.51 18.36
CA CYS A 338 0.46 21.71 17.65
C CYS A 338 0.68 22.97 18.50
N HIS A 339 0.99 24.10 17.86
CA HIS A 339 1.23 25.38 18.52
C HIS A 339 -0.09 26.05 18.94
N ASP A 340 -1.10 26.04 18.06
CA ASP A 340 -2.41 26.69 18.28
C ASP A 340 -3.60 25.74 18.01
N LEU A 341 -4.83 26.23 18.22
CA LEU A 341 -6.06 25.46 18.04
C LEU A 341 -6.38 25.26 16.55
N GLU A 342 -5.98 26.18 15.68
CA GLU A 342 -6.26 26.12 14.25
C GLU A 342 -5.39 25.07 13.55
N GLU A 343 -4.11 25.00 13.89
CA GLU A 343 -3.22 23.90 13.48
C GLU A 343 -3.79 22.54 13.93
N THR A 344 -4.29 22.47 15.17
CA THR A 344 -4.90 21.25 15.71
C THR A 344 -6.17 20.88 14.93
N ARG A 345 -7.03 21.87 14.63
CA ARG A 345 -8.26 21.70 13.84
C ARG A 345 -7.95 21.17 12.45
N GLN A 346 -7.00 21.78 11.76
CA GLN A 346 -6.56 21.35 10.42
C GLN A 346 -5.96 19.94 10.44
N MET A 347 -5.14 19.63 11.45
CA MET A 347 -4.59 18.29 11.65
C MET A 347 -5.69 17.25 11.82
N VAL A 348 -6.65 17.48 12.73
CA VAL A 348 -7.79 16.57 12.98
C VAL A 348 -8.60 16.32 11.71
N MET A 349 -8.98 17.39 11.00
CA MET A 349 -9.76 17.28 9.76
C MET A 349 -8.98 16.47 8.70
N ARG A 350 -7.70 16.80 8.50
CA ARG A 350 -6.83 16.09 7.54
C ARG A 350 -6.73 14.60 7.87
N VAL A 351 -6.42 14.27 9.13
CA VAL A 351 -6.26 12.90 9.59
C VAL A 351 -7.55 12.11 9.42
N ALA A 352 -8.70 12.66 9.85
CA ALA A 352 -9.99 11.99 9.72
C ALA A 352 -10.38 11.76 8.25
N ARG A 353 -10.14 12.76 7.38
CA ARG A 353 -10.41 12.65 5.94
C ARG A 353 -9.62 11.53 5.29
N GLU A 354 -8.31 11.53 5.50
CA GLU A 354 -7.38 10.53 4.95
C GLU A 354 -7.67 9.13 5.48
N PHE A 355 -7.91 9.01 6.79
CA PHE A 355 -8.19 7.74 7.44
C PHE A 355 -9.48 7.09 6.92
N MET A 356 -10.49 7.91 6.61
CA MET A 356 -11.80 7.43 6.17
C MET A 356 -12.02 7.40 4.66
N GLY A 357 -11.08 7.92 3.87
CA GLY A 357 -11.27 8.06 2.42
C GLY A 357 -12.50 8.91 2.08
N ALA A 358 -12.69 10.01 2.82
CA ALA A 358 -13.70 11.01 2.53
C ALA A 358 -13.13 12.10 1.60
N ASP A 359 -13.97 12.76 0.82
CA ASP A 359 -13.54 13.91 0.01
C ASP A 359 -13.29 15.15 0.87
N ARG A 360 -14.21 15.44 1.79
CA ARG A 360 -14.12 16.59 2.70
C ARG A 360 -14.43 16.20 4.13
N THR A 361 -13.95 17.06 5.03
CA THR A 361 -14.22 16.97 6.46
C THR A 361 -14.41 18.35 7.04
N THR A 362 -15.36 18.48 7.97
CA THR A 362 -15.59 19.70 8.73
C THR A 362 -15.63 19.36 10.21
N LEU A 363 -14.81 20.04 11.01
CA LEU A 363 -14.92 20.01 12.46
C LEU A 363 -15.71 21.23 12.93
N TRP A 364 -16.90 20.96 13.48
CA TRP A 364 -17.77 21.95 14.11
C TRP A 364 -17.47 22.03 15.60
N LEU A 365 -17.19 23.22 16.11
CA LEU A 365 -16.89 23.44 17.52
C LEU A 365 -18.10 23.98 18.25
N THR A 366 -18.31 23.53 19.49
CA THR A 366 -19.41 24.03 20.33
C THR A 366 -19.07 25.40 20.89
N ASN A 367 -20.04 26.32 20.82
CA ASN A 367 -20.07 27.50 21.66
C ASN A 367 -20.94 27.21 22.89
N HIS A 368 -20.29 26.93 24.03
CA HIS A 368 -20.98 26.61 25.28
C HIS A 368 -21.85 27.75 25.83
N GLN A 369 -21.64 28.99 25.37
CA GLN A 369 -22.43 30.15 25.81
C GLN A 369 -23.71 30.32 24.99
N THR A 370 -23.75 29.86 23.74
CA THR A 370 -24.86 30.15 22.81
C THR A 370 -25.65 28.92 22.37
N THR A 371 -25.28 27.71 22.78
CA THR A 371 -25.91 26.44 22.32
C THR A 371 -25.87 26.26 20.79
N GLU A 372 -24.81 26.76 20.17
CA GLU A 372 -24.58 26.71 18.73
C GLU A 372 -23.28 25.97 18.40
N LEU A 373 -23.21 25.51 17.17
CA LEU A 373 -22.04 24.92 16.55
C LEU A 373 -21.53 25.87 15.47
N TRP A 374 -20.22 26.06 15.37
CA TRP A 374 -19.64 26.88 14.31
C TRP A 374 -18.51 26.16 13.59
N ALA A 375 -18.33 26.47 12.31
CA ALA A 375 -17.22 25.99 11.48
C ALA A 375 -16.90 26.97 10.35
N MET A 376 -15.68 26.90 9.83
CA MET A 376 -15.24 27.69 8.67
C MET A 376 -15.44 26.93 7.36
N PHE A 377 -16.08 27.57 6.39
CA PHE A 377 -16.36 27.04 5.05
C PHE A 377 -15.72 27.90 3.95
N PRO A 378 -15.17 27.29 2.89
CA PRO A 378 -14.80 28.04 1.70
C PRO A 378 -16.06 28.45 0.91
N SER A 379 -16.15 29.73 0.56
CA SER A 379 -17.13 30.27 -0.38
C SER A 379 -16.70 30.04 -1.84
N LYS A 380 -17.60 30.23 -2.81
CA LYS A 380 -17.31 30.09 -4.27
C LYS A 380 -16.12 30.94 -4.75
N ASN A 381 -15.85 32.05 -4.07
CA ASN A 381 -14.73 32.95 -4.37
C ASN A 381 -13.43 32.57 -3.64
N GLY A 382 -13.40 31.46 -2.90
CA GLY A 382 -12.25 31.00 -2.12
C GLY A 382 -12.06 31.65 -0.76
N SER A 383 -12.90 32.63 -0.38
CA SER A 383 -12.85 33.21 0.97
C SER A 383 -13.40 32.24 2.02
N LEU A 384 -12.83 32.25 3.22
CA LEU A 384 -13.35 31.48 4.35
C LEU A 384 -14.47 32.26 5.06
N GLN A 385 -15.63 31.64 5.22
CA GLN A 385 -16.80 32.18 5.91
C GLN A 385 -17.15 31.31 7.11
N GLU A 386 -17.50 31.95 8.22
CA GLU A 386 -18.03 31.26 9.40
C GLU A 386 -19.50 30.88 9.16
N LYS A 387 -19.85 29.63 9.46
CA LYS A 387 -21.22 29.13 9.44
C LYS A 387 -21.60 28.67 10.84
N ILE A 388 -22.76 29.13 11.31
CA ILE A 388 -23.31 28.81 12.62
C ILE A 388 -24.55 27.93 12.42
N VAL A 389 -24.68 26.87 13.21
CA VAL A 389 -25.80 25.94 13.20
C VAL A 389 -26.29 25.72 14.64
N PRO A 390 -27.58 25.96 14.93
CA PRO A 390 -28.15 25.65 16.24
C PRO A 390 -28.12 24.15 16.56
N VAL A 391 -27.94 23.80 17.84
CA VAL A 391 -28.06 22.40 18.27
C VAL A 391 -29.47 21.87 17.97
N GLY A 392 -29.55 20.68 17.36
CA GLY A 392 -30.77 20.04 16.89
C GLY A 392 -31.12 20.30 15.42
N GLU A 393 -30.49 21.27 14.75
CA GLU A 393 -30.75 21.58 13.35
C GLU A 393 -29.79 20.87 12.38
N GLY A 394 -30.35 20.35 11.28
CA GLY A 394 -29.60 19.55 10.31
C GLY A 394 -28.93 18.31 10.93
N TYR A 395 -28.10 17.64 10.14
CA TYR A 395 -27.42 16.41 10.58
C TYR A 395 -26.42 16.67 11.71
N VAL A 396 -25.66 17.77 11.62
CA VAL A 396 -24.64 18.15 12.60
C VAL A 396 -25.29 18.55 13.93
N GLY A 397 -26.33 19.39 13.90
CA GLY A 397 -27.05 19.78 15.12
C GLY A 397 -27.76 18.60 15.79
N LYS A 398 -28.34 17.66 15.02
CA LYS A 398 -28.91 16.42 15.58
C LYS A 398 -27.87 15.54 16.25
N THR A 399 -26.71 15.40 15.62
CA THR A 399 -25.57 14.66 16.18
C THR A 399 -25.14 15.27 17.51
N ALA A 400 -25.02 16.61 17.58
CA ALA A 400 -24.71 17.31 18.82
C ALA A 400 -25.79 17.10 19.91
N LYS A 401 -27.07 17.19 19.53
CA LYS A 401 -28.20 17.03 20.45
C LYS A 401 -28.29 15.61 21.02
N ASN A 402 -28.17 14.60 20.16
CA ASN A 402 -28.39 13.21 20.51
C ASN A 402 -27.13 12.53 21.06
N ARG A 403 -25.95 13.11 20.81
CA ARG A 403 -24.64 12.52 21.15
C ARG A 403 -24.47 11.11 20.59
N GLN A 404 -24.97 10.89 19.38
CA GLN A 404 -24.90 9.61 18.66
C GLN A 404 -24.39 9.83 17.24
N PHE A 405 -23.71 8.82 16.70
CA PHE A 405 -23.30 8.81 15.30
C PHE A 405 -24.53 8.88 14.41
N LEU A 406 -24.38 9.59 13.29
CA LEU A 406 -25.38 9.65 12.25
C LEU A 406 -24.69 9.42 10.91
N ASN A 407 -25.05 8.31 10.26
CA ASN A 407 -24.49 7.88 8.98
C ASN A 407 -25.60 7.90 7.92
N ILE A 408 -25.54 8.89 7.04
CA ILE A 408 -26.46 9.07 5.91
C ILE A 408 -25.81 8.49 4.66
N ARG A 409 -26.44 7.44 4.15
CA ARG A 409 -25.96 6.72 2.98
C ARG A 409 -26.28 7.47 1.70
N PHE A 410 -25.61 7.06 0.64
CA PHE A 410 -25.85 7.52 -0.70
C PHE A 410 -27.25 7.08 -1.21
N ASP A 411 -28.04 7.94 -1.84
CA ASP A 411 -27.81 9.38 -2.05
C ASP A 411 -28.47 10.21 -0.93
N LEU A 412 -27.70 11.10 -0.29
CA LEU A 412 -28.16 11.97 0.79
C LEU A 412 -29.32 12.88 0.35
N TYR A 413 -29.42 13.25 -0.92
CA TYR A 413 -30.52 14.12 -1.39
C TYR A 413 -31.90 13.44 -1.33
N ASP A 414 -31.94 12.11 -1.24
CA ASP A 414 -33.16 11.33 -1.06
C ASP A 414 -33.62 11.31 0.41
N ASP A 415 -32.74 11.70 1.34
CA ASP A 415 -33.10 11.84 2.75
C ASP A 415 -34.04 13.04 2.95
N PRO A 416 -35.20 12.87 3.64
CA PRO A 416 -36.16 13.94 3.89
C PRO A 416 -35.58 15.17 4.61
N GLU A 417 -34.49 15.00 5.35
CA GLU A 417 -33.88 16.04 6.19
C GLU A 417 -32.71 16.76 5.50
N SER A 418 -32.47 16.45 4.22
CA SER A 418 -31.37 16.98 3.39
C SER A 418 -31.44 18.47 3.04
N GLY A 419 -32.52 19.19 3.42
CA GLY A 419 -32.76 20.58 3.04
C GLY A 419 -31.58 21.53 3.32
N LYS A 420 -30.97 21.45 4.52
CA LYS A 420 -29.84 22.33 4.89
C LYS A 420 -28.55 21.98 4.14
N SER A 421 -28.36 20.72 3.79
CA SER A 421 -27.25 20.28 2.94
C SER A 421 -27.42 20.83 1.53
N LYS A 422 -28.63 20.74 0.94
CA LYS A 422 -28.96 21.31 -0.37
C LYS A 422 -28.70 22.82 -0.46
N GLU A 423 -29.10 23.57 0.56
CA GLU A 423 -28.82 25.02 0.66
C GLU A 423 -27.31 25.29 0.70
N THR A 424 -26.56 24.57 1.54
CA THR A 424 -25.09 24.73 1.67
C THR A 424 -24.36 24.36 0.37
N ASP A 425 -24.82 23.32 -0.31
CA ASP A 425 -24.29 22.86 -1.58
C ASP A 425 -24.46 23.94 -2.67
N GLN A 426 -25.63 24.58 -2.74
CA GLN A 426 -25.89 25.71 -3.65
C GLN A 426 -24.99 26.93 -3.36
N GLU A 427 -24.78 27.26 -2.08
CA GLU A 427 -23.90 28.35 -1.63
C GLU A 427 -22.43 28.10 -1.99
N THR A 428 -21.96 26.88 -1.77
CA THR A 428 -20.53 26.53 -1.89
C THR A 428 -20.14 26.05 -3.28
N GLY A 429 -21.11 25.71 -4.15
CA GLY A 429 -20.83 25.07 -5.43
C GLY A 429 -20.39 23.62 -5.27
N TYR A 430 -20.86 22.93 -4.22
CA TYR A 430 -20.47 21.56 -3.88
C TYR A 430 -21.69 20.62 -3.88
N ARG A 431 -21.49 19.30 -3.93
CA ARG A 431 -22.57 18.31 -3.86
C ARG A 431 -22.31 17.25 -2.79
N THR A 432 -23.12 17.26 -1.74
CA THR A 432 -23.09 16.31 -0.63
C THR A 432 -23.95 15.08 -0.96
N CYS A 433 -23.31 13.94 -1.24
CA CYS A 433 -23.92 12.66 -1.64
C CYS A 433 -23.98 11.62 -0.51
N SER A 434 -23.02 11.61 0.41
CA SER A 434 -23.01 10.75 1.60
C SER A 434 -22.37 11.47 2.78
N LEU A 435 -22.78 11.14 4.01
CA LEU A 435 -22.39 11.90 5.19
C LEU A 435 -22.25 11.03 6.45
N MET A 436 -21.19 11.22 7.21
CA MET A 436 -21.08 10.69 8.58
C MET A 436 -20.82 11.83 9.56
N CYS A 437 -21.68 11.98 10.56
CA CYS A 437 -21.53 12.94 11.65
C CYS A 437 -21.25 12.22 12.96
N MET A 438 -20.28 12.72 13.72
CA MET A 438 -19.82 12.11 14.96
C MET A 438 -19.69 13.14 16.07
N PRO A 439 -20.25 12.88 17.26
CA PRO A 439 -20.03 13.76 18.40
C PRO A 439 -18.60 13.57 18.92
N VAL A 440 -17.85 14.65 19.07
CA VAL A 440 -16.55 14.64 19.74
C VAL A 440 -16.80 14.97 21.21
N LEU A 441 -16.65 13.97 22.08
CA LEU A 441 -16.92 14.09 23.51
C LEU A 441 -15.62 14.16 24.31
N SER A 442 -15.60 14.97 25.35
CA SER A 442 -14.53 14.99 26.34
C SER A 442 -14.54 13.72 27.20
N PHE A 443 -13.50 13.55 28.03
CA PHE A 443 -13.48 12.49 29.05
C PHE A 443 -14.67 12.60 30.02
N ASP A 444 -15.06 13.83 30.36
CA ASP A 444 -16.21 14.11 31.23
C ASP A 444 -17.56 14.00 30.49
N GLN A 445 -17.58 13.39 29.30
CA GLN A 445 -18.75 13.24 28.43
C GLN A 445 -19.36 14.59 28.00
N GLU A 446 -18.59 15.68 28.00
CA GLU A 446 -19.03 16.98 27.50
C GLU A 446 -18.81 17.08 25.99
N LEU A 447 -19.77 17.67 25.28
CA LEU A 447 -19.66 17.85 23.83
C LEU A 447 -18.62 18.93 23.51
N VAL A 448 -17.53 18.55 22.83
CA VAL A 448 -16.49 19.44 22.33
C VAL A 448 -16.83 19.98 20.95
N GLY A 449 -17.52 19.16 20.15
CA GLY A 449 -17.82 19.47 18.77
C GLY A 449 -18.47 18.32 18.03
N VAL A 450 -18.67 18.49 16.72
CA VAL A 450 -19.13 17.45 15.81
C VAL A 450 -18.18 17.36 14.64
N LEU A 451 -17.64 16.18 14.39
CA LEU A 451 -16.85 15.90 13.20
C LEU A 451 -17.77 15.39 12.09
N GLN A 452 -17.70 16.02 10.92
CA GLN A 452 -18.52 15.70 9.76
C GLN A 452 -17.61 15.23 8.63
N LEU A 453 -17.75 13.98 8.19
CA LEU A 453 -17.12 13.39 7.02
C LEU A 453 -18.10 13.47 5.85
N VAL A 454 -17.66 14.04 4.73
CA VAL A 454 -18.49 14.32 3.56
C VAL A 454 -17.97 13.54 2.36
N ASN A 455 -18.88 12.82 1.70
CA ASN A 455 -18.66 12.01 0.50
C ASN A 455 -17.60 10.93 0.67
N LYS A 456 -18.04 9.68 0.88
CA LYS A 456 -17.15 8.53 0.77
C LYS A 456 -16.66 8.42 -0.68
N ILE A 457 -15.34 8.45 -0.88
CA ILE A 457 -14.77 8.32 -2.21
C ILE A 457 -14.87 6.86 -2.65
N LYS A 458 -15.52 6.63 -3.80
CA LYS A 458 -15.62 5.32 -4.43
C LYS A 458 -14.22 4.81 -4.81
N PRO A 459 -13.76 3.67 -4.25
CA PRO A 459 -12.41 3.18 -4.48
C PRO A 459 -12.07 2.99 -5.98
N GLY A 460 -10.93 3.54 -6.40
CA GLY A 460 -10.41 3.41 -7.76
C GLY A 460 -11.01 4.38 -8.78
N VAL A 461 -12.02 5.19 -8.43
CA VAL A 461 -12.56 6.21 -9.33
C VAL A 461 -11.82 7.53 -9.09
N ALA A 462 -11.34 8.16 -10.15
CA ALA A 462 -10.71 9.48 -10.04
C ALA A 462 -11.75 10.52 -9.62
N ILE A 463 -11.36 11.45 -8.74
CA ILE A 463 -12.23 12.55 -8.36
C ILE A 463 -12.33 13.49 -9.55
N GLN A 464 -13.48 13.46 -10.21
CA GLN A 464 -13.90 14.40 -11.23
C GLN A 464 -15.17 15.04 -10.69
N TYR A 465 -15.11 16.36 -10.48
CA TYR A 465 -16.21 17.14 -9.95
C TYR A 465 -16.35 18.39 -10.81
N ASP A 466 -17.53 18.59 -11.38
CA ASP A 466 -17.93 19.78 -12.10
C ASP A 466 -19.11 20.43 -11.36
N ALA A 467 -18.86 21.60 -10.79
CA ALA A 467 -19.86 22.30 -9.97
C ALA A 467 -21.12 22.69 -10.74
N GLU A 468 -21.07 22.88 -12.06
CA GLU A 468 -22.26 23.24 -12.85
C GLU A 468 -23.09 22.00 -13.20
N GLU A 469 -22.44 20.89 -13.57
CA GLU A 469 -23.10 19.65 -13.96
C GLU A 469 -23.62 18.86 -12.74
N ASP A 470 -22.79 18.67 -11.72
CA ASP A 470 -23.04 17.76 -10.59
C ASP A 470 -24.06 18.31 -9.57
N LEU A 471 -24.25 19.63 -9.53
CA LEU A 471 -25.30 20.29 -8.75
C LEU A 471 -26.67 20.23 -9.43
N ALA A 472 -26.69 20.14 -10.77
CA ALA A 472 -27.90 20.23 -11.58
C ALA A 472 -28.51 18.85 -11.91
N THR A 473 -27.70 17.79 -12.12
CA THR A 473 -28.21 16.44 -12.42
C THR A 473 -27.19 15.32 -12.17
N ASN A 474 -27.67 14.22 -11.54
CA ASN A 474 -26.97 12.99 -11.13
C ASN A 474 -25.66 13.15 -10.34
N PRO A 475 -25.53 12.54 -9.14
CA PRO A 475 -24.31 12.66 -8.33
C PRO A 475 -23.09 12.07 -9.06
N PRO A 476 -21.90 12.69 -8.95
CA PRO A 476 -20.70 12.25 -9.66
C PRO A 476 -20.31 10.84 -9.25
N GLU A 477 -19.84 10.02 -10.20
CA GLU A 477 -19.53 8.60 -9.96
C GLU A 477 -18.56 8.41 -8.77
N CYS A 478 -17.62 9.34 -8.59
CA CYS A 478 -16.63 9.31 -7.53
C CYS A 478 -17.24 9.40 -6.11
N PHE A 479 -18.46 9.93 -5.95
CA PHE A 479 -19.17 10.07 -4.67
C PHE A 479 -20.36 9.11 -4.52
N GLN A 480 -20.57 8.19 -5.48
CA GLN A 480 -21.60 7.15 -5.39
C GLN A 480 -21.15 5.97 -4.51
N ASP A 481 -20.81 6.26 -3.27
CA ASP A 481 -20.47 5.28 -2.23
C ASP A 481 -20.92 5.79 -0.84
N SER A 482 -20.90 4.91 0.15
CA SER A 482 -21.37 5.20 1.52
C SER A 482 -20.37 4.77 2.57
N PHE A 483 -20.39 5.46 3.71
CA PHE A 483 -19.70 4.97 4.89
C PHE A 483 -20.42 3.74 5.46
N THR A 484 -19.65 2.77 5.92
CA THR A 484 -20.12 1.49 6.45
C THR A 484 -20.15 1.48 7.99
N GLN A 485 -20.76 0.46 8.60
CA GLN A 485 -20.66 0.28 10.06
C GLN A 485 -19.23 0.03 10.52
N GLU A 486 -18.41 -0.57 9.67
CA GLU A 486 -16.99 -0.77 9.95
C GLU A 486 -16.23 0.56 9.93
N ASP A 487 -16.63 1.48 9.05
CA ASP A 487 -16.11 2.86 9.07
C ASP A 487 -16.47 3.59 10.38
N GLU A 488 -17.70 3.42 10.89
CA GLU A 488 -18.14 4.00 12.17
C GLU A 488 -17.29 3.48 13.34
N LYS A 489 -17.06 2.17 13.43
CA LYS A 489 -16.23 1.57 14.49
C LYS A 489 -14.79 2.09 14.46
N ARG A 490 -14.20 2.16 13.27
CA ARG A 490 -12.84 2.70 13.08
C ARG A 490 -12.74 4.14 13.55
N MET A 491 -13.72 4.95 13.17
CA MET A 491 -13.74 6.34 13.59
C MET A 491 -14.02 6.50 15.08
N GLN A 492 -14.84 5.65 15.68
CA GLN A 492 -15.08 5.67 17.13
C GLN A 492 -13.78 5.46 17.92
N ALA A 493 -12.92 4.52 17.49
CA ALA A 493 -11.60 4.32 18.08
C ALA A 493 -10.69 5.57 17.94
N LEU A 494 -10.78 6.28 16.82
CA LEU A 494 -10.03 7.52 16.58
C LEU A 494 -10.61 8.72 17.35
N ASN A 495 -11.93 8.75 17.58
CA ASN A 495 -12.67 9.90 18.11
C ASN A 495 -12.19 10.31 19.51
N ASN A 496 -11.90 9.33 20.38
CA ASN A 496 -11.36 9.59 21.71
C ASN A 496 -10.03 10.37 21.65
N HIS A 497 -9.21 10.06 20.66
CA HIS A 497 -7.92 10.72 20.46
C HIS A 497 -8.07 12.11 19.83
N ILE A 498 -9.06 12.30 18.97
CA ILE A 498 -9.43 13.61 18.42
C ILE A 498 -9.87 14.55 19.54
N ALA A 499 -10.76 14.12 20.42
CA ALA A 499 -11.21 14.92 21.57
C ALA A 499 -10.03 15.36 22.43
N ALA A 500 -9.11 14.43 22.70
CA ALA A 500 -7.94 14.69 23.53
C ALA A 500 -6.91 15.62 22.85
N ALA A 501 -6.85 15.64 21.53
CA ALA A 501 -6.03 16.59 20.76
C ALA A 501 -6.60 18.01 20.83
N ILE A 502 -7.91 18.16 20.60
CA ILE A 502 -8.58 19.48 20.56
C ILE A 502 -8.53 20.19 21.92
N GLN A 503 -8.76 19.48 23.01
CA GLN A 503 -8.86 20.11 24.33
C GLN A 503 -7.51 20.63 24.88
N LYS A 504 -6.38 20.38 24.21
CA LYS A 504 -5.02 20.76 24.65
C LYS A 504 -4.73 20.44 26.12
N THR A 505 -5.39 19.42 26.68
CA THR A 505 -5.21 19.03 28.07
C THR A 505 -3.89 18.30 28.21
N ASN A 506 -2.93 19.06 28.74
CA ASN A 506 -1.64 18.59 29.26
C ASN A 506 -1.78 17.53 30.38
N GLN A 507 -3.00 17.27 30.86
CA GLN A 507 -3.30 16.41 32.01
C GLN A 507 -3.65 14.95 31.70
N SER A 508 -3.89 14.56 30.44
CA SER A 508 -4.15 13.15 30.08
C SER A 508 -3.10 12.60 29.10
N ILE A 509 -1.85 13.09 29.15
CA ILE A 509 -0.76 12.50 28.35
C ILE A 509 -0.36 11.12 28.91
N ALA A 510 -0.72 10.79 30.16
CA ALA A 510 -0.50 9.47 30.75
C ALA A 510 -1.29 8.36 30.03
N ASP A 511 -2.59 8.57 29.81
CA ASP A 511 -3.50 7.57 29.21
C ASP A 511 -3.31 7.46 27.69
N LYS A 512 -2.85 8.53 27.04
CA LYS A 512 -2.65 8.62 25.58
C LYS A 512 -1.59 7.65 25.03
N GLY A 513 -0.51 7.40 25.77
CA GLY A 513 0.56 6.51 25.30
C GLY A 513 0.19 5.04 25.38
N ASP A 514 -0.57 4.68 26.41
CA ASP A 514 -0.97 3.30 26.69
C ASP A 514 -2.18 2.89 25.82
N ASN A 515 -3.09 3.83 25.50
CA ASN A 515 -4.17 3.60 24.54
C ASN A 515 -3.68 3.38 23.11
N ILE A 516 -2.72 4.18 22.61
CA ILE A 516 -2.14 3.98 21.27
C ILE A 516 -1.53 2.58 21.14
N LEU A 517 -0.84 2.17 22.20
CA LEU A 517 -0.13 0.91 22.28
C LEU A 517 -1.09 -0.28 22.40
N PHE A 518 -2.14 -0.14 23.20
CA PHE A 518 -3.22 -1.12 23.29
C PHE A 518 -3.92 -1.33 21.96
N GLU A 519 -4.36 -0.25 21.30
CA GLU A 519 -5.02 -0.33 19.99
C GLU A 519 -4.11 -0.98 18.93
N PHE A 520 -2.82 -0.64 18.94
CA PHE A 520 -1.85 -1.26 18.06
C PHE A 520 -1.67 -2.76 18.37
N LEU A 521 -1.43 -3.12 19.63
CA LEU A 521 -1.27 -4.51 20.06
C LEU A 521 -2.52 -5.35 19.78
N ASN A 522 -3.71 -4.76 19.96
CA ASN A 522 -4.98 -5.40 19.63
C ASN A 522 -5.14 -5.65 18.15
N LYS A 523 -4.81 -4.67 17.29
CA LYS A 523 -4.96 -4.86 15.84
C LYS A 523 -3.98 -5.93 15.33
N ILE A 524 -2.75 -6.00 15.83
CA ILE A 524 -1.83 -7.11 15.50
C ILE A 524 -2.27 -8.45 16.12
N ALA A 525 -2.88 -8.43 17.31
CA ALA A 525 -3.46 -9.61 17.96
C ALA A 525 -4.62 -10.17 17.15
N GLU A 526 -5.51 -9.33 16.62
CA GLU A 526 -6.60 -9.76 15.74
C GLU A 526 -6.07 -10.39 14.44
N LEU A 527 -5.00 -9.84 13.85
CA LEU A 527 -4.35 -10.45 12.68
C LEU A 527 -3.77 -11.84 13.01
N ALA A 528 -3.05 -11.95 14.13
CA ALA A 528 -2.48 -13.22 14.59
C ALA A 528 -3.58 -14.24 14.94
N LYS A 529 -4.65 -13.78 15.59
CA LYS A 529 -5.82 -14.58 15.99
C LYS A 529 -6.51 -15.20 14.79
N GLN A 530 -6.71 -14.43 13.71
CA GLN A 530 -7.28 -14.93 12.48
C GLN A 530 -6.35 -15.96 11.81
N GLU A 531 -5.05 -15.70 11.79
CA GLU A 531 -4.05 -16.57 11.16
C GLU A 531 -4.06 -17.98 11.78
N LEU A 532 -4.13 -18.06 13.11
CA LEU A 532 -4.14 -19.34 13.83
C LEU A 532 -5.53 -19.77 14.30
N ARG A 533 -6.61 -19.05 13.97
CA ARG A 533 -7.96 -19.32 14.47
C ARG A 533 -8.00 -19.51 16.00
N ALA A 534 -7.31 -18.67 16.73
CA ALA A 534 -7.38 -18.66 18.19
C ALA A 534 -8.62 -17.89 18.67
N ASP A 535 -9.05 -18.11 19.90
CA ASP A 535 -10.09 -17.29 20.53
C ASP A 535 -9.52 -15.97 21.06
N ARG A 536 -8.35 -16.04 21.72
CA ARG A 536 -7.61 -14.88 22.22
C ARG A 536 -6.13 -14.99 21.87
N VAL A 537 -5.51 -13.84 21.64
CA VAL A 537 -4.07 -13.71 21.41
C VAL A 537 -3.54 -12.56 22.24
N THR A 538 -2.39 -12.76 22.88
CA THR A 538 -1.75 -11.75 23.72
C THR A 538 -0.27 -11.65 23.37
N PHE A 539 0.21 -10.43 23.15
CA PHE A 539 1.61 -10.13 22.91
C PHE A 539 2.27 -9.66 24.21
N PHE A 540 3.22 -10.44 24.70
CA PHE A 540 4.03 -10.13 25.88
C PHE A 540 5.37 -9.55 25.43
N LEU A 541 5.55 -8.23 25.57
CA LEU A 541 6.76 -7.51 25.17
C LEU A 541 7.82 -7.56 26.27
N LEU A 542 9.07 -7.83 25.90
CA LEU A 542 10.18 -7.93 26.86
C LEU A 542 10.72 -6.53 27.23
N ASP A 543 10.61 -6.17 28.49
CA ASP A 543 11.40 -5.09 29.10
C ASP A 543 12.75 -5.65 29.55
N LYS A 544 13.77 -5.52 28.68
CA LYS A 544 15.13 -6.00 28.97
C LYS A 544 15.75 -5.33 30.21
N GLN A 545 15.36 -4.10 30.55
CA GLN A 545 15.93 -3.40 31.71
C GLN A 545 15.37 -3.95 33.02
N LYS A 546 14.06 -4.21 33.06
CA LYS A 546 13.39 -4.73 34.25
C LYS A 546 13.37 -6.25 34.35
N GLN A 547 13.74 -6.96 33.27
CA GLN A 547 13.64 -8.43 33.18
C GLN A 547 12.20 -8.93 33.42
N GLU A 548 11.25 -8.24 32.79
CA GLU A 548 9.81 -8.49 32.87
C GLU A 548 9.21 -8.55 31.46
N PHE A 549 8.17 -9.35 31.30
CA PHE A 549 7.22 -9.21 30.20
C PHE A 549 6.10 -8.29 30.61
N TRP A 550 5.60 -7.50 29.65
CA TRP A 550 4.40 -6.71 29.85
C TRP A 550 3.49 -6.76 28.63
N SER A 551 2.20 -6.57 28.85
CA SER A 551 1.17 -6.51 27.80
C SER A 551 0.06 -5.57 28.23
N ILE A 552 -0.82 -5.19 27.31
CA ILE A 552 -2.06 -4.49 27.63
C ILE A 552 -3.20 -5.37 27.14
N ILE A 553 -4.14 -5.67 28.03
CA ILE A 553 -5.32 -6.50 27.74
C ILE A 553 -6.60 -5.71 28.03
N GLU A 554 -7.69 -6.10 27.38
CA GLU A 554 -9.01 -5.51 27.62
C GLU A 554 -9.67 -6.18 28.82
N ASP A 555 -10.15 -5.37 29.76
CA ASP A 555 -10.96 -5.78 30.90
C ASP A 555 -12.37 -5.17 30.79
N GLU A 556 -13.39 -5.99 31.07
CA GLU A 556 -14.80 -5.63 30.88
C GLU A 556 -15.27 -4.52 31.83
N GLU A 557 -14.64 -4.34 33.00
CA GLU A 557 -15.05 -3.35 34.00
C GLU A 557 -14.14 -2.11 34.00
N ILE A 558 -12.84 -2.28 33.77
CA ILE A 558 -11.82 -1.24 33.97
C ILE A 558 -11.26 -0.70 32.63
N GLY A 559 -11.56 -1.36 31.51
CA GLY A 559 -11.01 -1.03 30.20
C GLY A 559 -9.62 -1.64 30.00
N SER A 560 -8.72 -0.98 29.28
CA SER A 560 -7.39 -1.52 29.00
C SER A 560 -6.49 -1.55 30.26
N ILE A 561 -6.01 -2.72 30.65
CA ILE A 561 -5.12 -2.92 31.82
C ILE A 561 -3.73 -3.38 31.37
N GLU A 562 -2.67 -2.72 31.87
CA GLU A 562 -1.29 -3.21 31.73
C GLU A 562 -1.04 -4.38 32.69
N ILE A 563 -0.66 -5.53 32.14
CA ILE A 563 -0.23 -6.70 32.89
C ILE A 563 1.30 -6.83 32.82
N ARG A 564 1.93 -7.17 33.94
CA ARG A 564 3.37 -7.44 34.04
C ARG A 564 3.64 -8.80 34.65
N LEU A 565 4.62 -9.50 34.10
CA LEU A 565 5.04 -10.82 34.54
C LEU A 565 6.58 -10.86 34.60
N PRO A 566 7.19 -11.42 35.65
CA PRO A 566 8.62 -11.75 35.65
C PRO A 566 8.99 -12.60 34.42
N HIS A 567 10.16 -12.36 33.81
CA HIS A 567 10.55 -13.02 32.56
C HIS A 567 10.62 -14.56 32.62
N SER A 568 10.65 -15.16 33.81
CA SER A 568 10.79 -16.59 34.04
C SER A 568 9.48 -17.28 34.42
N GLN A 569 8.37 -16.54 34.55
CA GLN A 569 7.12 -17.05 35.11
C GLN A 569 6.16 -17.59 34.04
N GLY A 570 5.50 -18.71 34.36
CA GLY A 570 4.40 -19.28 33.57
C GLY A 570 4.81 -19.80 32.18
N ILE A 571 3.81 -20.01 31.32
CA ILE A 571 4.00 -20.48 29.94
C ILE A 571 4.83 -19.48 29.13
N VAL A 572 4.58 -18.18 29.33
CA VAL A 572 5.32 -17.09 28.69
C VAL A 572 6.82 -17.18 29.00
N GLY A 573 7.19 -17.30 30.27
CA GLY A 573 8.59 -17.41 30.68
C GLY A 573 9.27 -18.71 30.26
N GLU A 574 8.52 -19.81 30.09
CA GLU A 574 9.07 -21.04 29.52
C GLU A 574 9.30 -20.93 28.01
N ALA A 575 8.35 -20.35 27.28
CA ALA A 575 8.50 -20.06 25.86
C ALA A 575 9.68 -19.12 25.60
N ALA A 576 9.92 -18.14 26.48
CA ALA A 576 11.06 -17.23 26.42
C ALA A 576 12.44 -17.94 26.47
N LYS A 577 12.51 -19.15 27.06
CA LYS A 577 13.76 -19.95 27.13
C LYS A 577 14.01 -20.81 25.88
N LYS A 578 13.04 -20.86 24.94
CA LYS A 578 13.15 -21.66 23.72
C LYS A 578 13.99 -20.93 22.67
N ASN A 579 14.68 -21.69 21.82
CA ASN A 579 15.41 -21.12 20.68
C ASN A 579 14.46 -20.73 19.54
N LYS A 580 14.96 -19.95 18.57
CA LYS A 580 14.22 -19.62 17.35
C LYS A 580 13.68 -20.89 16.66
N GLY A 581 12.39 -20.88 16.31
CA GLY A 581 11.68 -22.01 15.71
C GLY A 581 11.14 -23.05 16.71
N GLN A 582 11.40 -22.89 18.00
CA GLN A 582 10.80 -23.71 19.07
C GLN A 582 9.67 -22.95 19.76
N PHE A 583 8.72 -23.68 20.34
CA PHE A 583 7.51 -23.14 20.96
C PHE A 583 7.04 -24.04 22.12
N VAL A 584 6.07 -23.56 22.90
CA VAL A 584 5.37 -24.34 23.94
C VAL A 584 3.93 -24.55 23.47
N ASN A 585 3.50 -25.81 23.35
CA ASN A 585 2.13 -26.15 22.95
C ASN A 585 1.53 -27.11 23.98
N VAL A 586 0.39 -26.74 24.56
CA VAL A 586 -0.32 -27.49 25.60
C VAL A 586 -1.75 -27.72 25.15
N ALA A 587 -2.07 -28.97 24.79
CA ALA A 587 -3.37 -29.36 24.23
C ALA A 587 -4.50 -29.42 25.27
N ASP A 588 -4.18 -29.75 26.52
CA ASP A 588 -5.11 -29.67 27.66
C ASP A 588 -4.43 -28.90 28.78
N PHE A 589 -4.62 -27.58 28.76
CA PHE A 589 -4.02 -26.69 29.73
C PHE A 589 -4.68 -26.83 31.10
N TYR A 590 -5.96 -27.23 31.19
CA TYR A 590 -6.61 -27.32 32.51
C TYR A 590 -6.03 -28.43 33.37
N ASN A 591 -5.56 -29.52 32.77
CA ASN A 591 -4.87 -30.60 33.47
C ASN A 591 -3.35 -30.39 33.59
N ASP A 592 -2.83 -29.31 33.02
CA ASP A 592 -1.41 -28.97 33.13
C ASP A 592 -1.05 -28.50 34.56
N PRO A 593 0.07 -28.96 35.14
CA PRO A 593 0.52 -28.51 36.46
C PRO A 593 0.72 -26.99 36.57
N ARG A 594 0.91 -26.29 35.45
CA ARG A 594 1.14 -24.83 35.40
C ARG A 594 -0.15 -24.01 35.37
N SER A 595 -1.32 -24.65 35.42
CA SER A 595 -2.63 -24.02 35.20
C SER A 595 -3.26 -23.32 36.39
N HIS A 596 -2.62 -23.34 37.57
CA HIS A 596 -3.19 -22.82 38.82
C HIS A 596 -3.76 -21.40 38.68
N VAL A 597 -2.99 -20.47 38.11
CA VAL A 597 -3.41 -19.07 37.92
C VAL A 597 -4.61 -18.94 36.97
N ALA A 598 -4.64 -19.74 35.89
CA ALA A 598 -5.75 -19.70 34.95
C ALA A 598 -7.04 -20.26 35.56
N LYS A 599 -6.93 -21.29 36.41
CA LYS A 599 -8.08 -21.84 37.17
C LYS A 599 -8.68 -20.83 38.13
N GLU A 600 -7.85 -19.99 38.75
CA GLU A 600 -8.34 -18.92 39.63
C GLU A 600 -9.01 -17.81 38.83
N LYS A 601 -8.41 -17.39 37.71
CA LYS A 601 -9.00 -16.38 36.81
C LYS A 601 -10.32 -16.83 36.19
N GLU A 602 -10.49 -18.11 35.85
CA GLU A 602 -11.75 -18.65 35.32
C GLU A 602 -12.91 -18.48 36.31
N LYS A 603 -12.65 -18.62 37.62
CA LYS A 603 -13.70 -18.44 38.66
C LYS A 603 -14.22 -17.00 38.72
N ILE A 604 -13.37 -16.04 38.36
CA ILE A 604 -13.67 -14.60 38.41
C ILE A 604 -14.30 -14.16 37.08
N THR A 605 -13.65 -14.51 35.97
CA THR A 605 -13.99 -14.00 34.63
C THR A 605 -14.96 -14.90 33.86
N GLY A 606 -15.19 -16.13 34.32
CA GLY A 606 -15.91 -17.16 33.56
C GLY A 606 -15.14 -17.66 32.32
N TYR A 607 -13.94 -17.13 32.05
CA TYR A 607 -13.16 -17.48 30.88
C TYR A 607 -12.27 -18.70 31.13
N ARG A 608 -12.53 -19.76 30.38
CA ARG A 608 -11.79 -21.03 30.48
C ARG A 608 -10.70 -21.15 29.42
N THR A 609 -9.49 -21.46 29.85
CA THR A 609 -8.37 -21.81 28.96
C THR A 609 -8.25 -23.32 28.81
N TYR A 610 -8.59 -23.83 27.62
CA TYR A 610 -8.55 -25.24 27.24
C TYR A 610 -7.20 -25.65 26.67
N ASN A 611 -6.66 -24.88 25.71
CA ASN A 611 -5.37 -25.14 25.09
C ASN A 611 -4.58 -23.84 24.87
N ILE A 612 -3.25 -23.95 24.89
CA ILE A 612 -2.33 -22.82 24.77
C ILE A 612 -1.22 -23.15 23.76
N LEU A 613 -0.88 -22.17 22.92
CA LEU A 613 0.34 -22.16 22.13
C LEU A 613 1.11 -20.87 22.41
N ALA A 614 2.36 -20.96 22.84
CA ALA A 614 3.23 -19.81 23.08
C ALA A 614 4.48 -19.87 22.19
N ILE A 615 4.71 -18.79 21.44
CA ILE A 615 5.78 -18.69 20.44
C ILE A 615 6.69 -17.49 20.79
N PRO A 616 7.99 -17.72 21.05
CA PRO A 616 8.94 -16.64 21.22
C PRO A 616 9.27 -15.96 19.88
N LEU A 617 9.37 -14.63 19.91
CA LEU A 617 9.68 -13.81 18.75
C LEU A 617 11.09 -13.21 18.86
N PHE A 618 11.92 -13.50 17.85
CA PHE A 618 13.31 -13.07 17.78
C PHE A 618 13.52 -12.08 16.64
N ASN A 619 14.28 -11.01 16.89
CA ASN A 619 14.65 -10.05 15.85
C ASN A 619 15.71 -10.60 14.88
N THR A 620 16.14 -9.76 13.93
CA THR A 620 17.18 -10.08 12.95
C THR A 620 18.55 -10.36 13.57
N GLN A 621 18.80 -9.85 14.78
CA GLN A 621 20.00 -10.08 15.58
C GLN A 621 19.88 -11.31 16.49
N ASN A 622 18.79 -12.09 16.33
CA ASN A 622 18.48 -13.26 17.14
C ASN A 622 18.29 -12.96 18.64
N GLU A 623 17.86 -11.75 18.97
CA GLU A 623 17.49 -11.36 20.33
C GLU A 623 15.99 -11.54 20.55
N LEU A 624 15.60 -12.02 21.72
CA LEU A 624 14.20 -12.13 22.13
C LEU A 624 13.59 -10.72 22.28
N VAL A 625 12.47 -10.48 21.59
CA VAL A 625 11.72 -9.21 21.64
C VAL A 625 10.41 -9.38 22.38
N ALA A 626 9.70 -10.48 22.13
CA ALA A 626 8.37 -10.72 22.67
C ALA A 626 8.07 -12.23 22.73
N VAL A 627 7.00 -12.59 23.44
CA VAL A 627 6.36 -13.90 23.36
C VAL A 627 4.90 -13.69 22.99
N VAL A 628 4.40 -14.43 22.01
CA VAL A 628 2.98 -14.42 21.63
C VAL A 628 2.31 -15.63 22.22
N GLU A 629 1.23 -15.42 22.95
CA GLU A 629 0.40 -16.48 23.52
C GLU A 629 -0.93 -16.54 22.76
N PHE A 630 -1.26 -17.72 22.25
CA PHE A 630 -2.53 -18.05 21.61
C PHE A 630 -3.32 -18.94 22.55
N LEU A 631 -4.56 -18.55 22.84
CA LEU A 631 -5.47 -19.31 23.68
C LEU A 631 -6.58 -19.88 22.83
N ASN A 632 -6.90 -21.15 23.08
CA ASN A 632 -8.11 -21.81 22.62
C ASN A 632 -8.27 -21.81 21.09
N LYS A 633 -7.64 -22.77 20.42
CA LYS A 633 -7.85 -23.07 19.00
C LYS A 633 -9.34 -23.30 18.72
N LEU A 634 -9.88 -22.63 17.71
CA LEU A 634 -11.29 -22.73 17.31
C LEU A 634 -11.48 -23.72 16.15
N LYS A 635 -12.61 -24.42 16.18
CA LYS A 635 -13.07 -25.34 15.13
C LYS A 635 -13.21 -24.64 13.78
N PHE A 636 -13.14 -25.42 12.68
CA PHE A 636 -13.23 -24.88 11.33
C PHE A 636 -14.61 -24.30 10.95
N ALA A 637 -15.69 -24.76 11.59
CA ALA A 637 -17.06 -24.36 11.29
C ALA A 637 -17.31 -22.86 11.51
N LYS A 638 -18.15 -22.23 10.65
CA LYS A 638 -18.53 -20.81 10.79
C LYS A 638 -19.20 -20.51 12.15
N SER A 639 -19.93 -21.47 12.71
CA SER A 639 -20.53 -21.36 14.05
C SER A 639 -19.49 -21.15 15.15
N ALA A 640 -18.25 -21.64 14.97
CA ALA A 640 -17.18 -21.48 15.94
C ALA A 640 -16.64 -20.04 16.03
N LEU A 641 -16.92 -19.22 15.01
CA LEU A 641 -16.55 -17.80 14.97
C LEU A 641 -17.62 -16.89 15.59
N ASN A 642 -18.80 -17.42 15.92
CA ASN A 642 -19.85 -16.65 16.57
C ASN A 642 -19.55 -16.52 18.07
N PRO A 643 -19.26 -15.31 18.59
CA PRO A 643 -18.91 -15.12 20.00
C PRO A 643 -20.07 -15.44 20.95
N ASN A 644 -21.31 -15.43 20.47
CA ASN A 644 -22.51 -15.74 21.29
C ASN A 644 -22.68 -17.24 21.58
N VAL A 645 -21.90 -18.10 20.92
CA VAL A 645 -21.87 -19.53 21.22
C VAL A 645 -20.88 -19.77 22.35
N SER A 646 -21.23 -20.65 23.30
CA SER A 646 -20.34 -21.02 24.41
C SER A 646 -18.96 -21.45 23.88
N LEU A 647 -17.90 -20.95 24.51
CA LEU A 647 -16.52 -21.24 24.13
C LEU A 647 -16.25 -22.75 24.06
N SER A 648 -16.80 -23.53 24.99
CA SER A 648 -16.70 -25.01 25.02
C SER A 648 -17.13 -25.68 23.71
N MET A 649 -18.13 -25.12 23.01
CA MET A 649 -18.63 -25.66 21.74
C MET A 649 -17.77 -25.22 20.55
N ARG A 650 -17.09 -24.08 20.67
CA ARG A 650 -16.29 -23.44 19.61
C ARG A 650 -14.86 -23.97 19.55
N VAL A 651 -14.30 -24.36 20.69
CA VAL A 651 -12.92 -24.86 20.80
C VAL A 651 -12.74 -26.20 20.09
N ASP A 652 -11.60 -26.35 19.42
CA ASP A 652 -11.11 -27.61 18.87
C ASP A 652 -10.38 -28.38 19.96
N ASP A 653 -10.92 -29.55 20.32
CA ASP A 653 -10.39 -30.41 21.39
C ASP A 653 -8.99 -30.97 21.05
N LYS A 654 -8.59 -30.94 19.77
CA LYS A 654 -7.22 -31.32 19.36
C LYS A 654 -6.20 -30.21 19.63
N GLY A 655 -6.66 -28.98 19.90
CA GLY A 655 -5.82 -27.82 20.14
C GLY A 655 -4.97 -27.41 18.93
N PHE A 656 -3.88 -26.70 19.19
CA PHE A 656 -2.93 -26.28 18.17
C PHE A 656 -2.06 -27.46 17.69
N THR A 657 -1.75 -27.48 16.41
CA THR A 657 -0.93 -28.51 15.74
C THR A 657 0.48 -27.99 15.44
N ASN A 658 1.40 -28.89 15.11
CA ASN A 658 2.77 -28.52 14.70
C ASN A 658 2.84 -27.73 13.38
N THR A 659 1.73 -27.60 12.65
CA THR A 659 1.66 -26.75 11.45
C THR A 659 1.35 -25.30 11.78
N ASP A 660 0.73 -25.03 12.94
CA ASP A 660 0.29 -23.68 13.31
C ASP A 660 1.48 -22.73 13.56
N PRO A 661 2.55 -23.11 14.29
CA PRO A 661 3.72 -22.24 14.43
C PRO A 661 4.38 -21.87 13.09
N LYS A 662 4.40 -22.80 12.12
CA LYS A 662 4.95 -22.55 10.78
C LYS A 662 4.13 -21.54 10.00
N LYS A 663 2.79 -21.61 10.09
CA LYS A 663 1.89 -20.62 9.49
C LYS A 663 2.10 -19.24 10.11
N PHE A 664 2.23 -19.18 11.43
CA PHE A 664 2.48 -17.91 12.11
C PHE A 664 3.84 -17.30 11.76
N GLU A 665 4.86 -18.13 11.49
CA GLU A 665 6.18 -17.66 11.07
C GLU A 665 6.11 -16.73 9.83
N GLU A 666 5.21 -17.02 8.88
CA GLU A 666 4.99 -16.23 7.66
C GLU A 666 4.62 -14.76 7.96
N VAL A 667 3.86 -14.51 9.02
CA VAL A 667 3.44 -13.16 9.43
C VAL A 667 4.28 -12.57 10.56
N SER A 668 4.98 -13.42 11.32
CA SER A 668 5.72 -13.03 12.52
C SER A 668 6.81 -11.98 12.27
N HIS A 669 7.48 -12.03 11.12
CA HIS A 669 8.54 -11.08 10.76
C HIS A 669 8.00 -9.66 10.58
N ILE A 670 6.82 -9.52 9.97
CA ILE A 670 6.18 -8.23 9.77
C ILE A 670 5.64 -7.70 11.10
N ILE A 671 5.02 -8.56 11.91
CA ILE A 671 4.58 -8.22 13.27
C ILE A 671 5.73 -7.69 14.12
N LEU A 672 6.89 -8.39 14.10
CA LEU A 672 8.10 -7.97 14.79
C LEU A 672 8.56 -6.57 14.37
N LYS A 673 8.54 -6.25 13.08
CA LYS A 673 8.92 -4.90 12.59
C LYS A 673 8.04 -3.82 13.18
N PHE A 674 6.73 -4.07 13.25
CA PHE A 674 5.83 -3.13 13.90
C PHE A 674 6.12 -3.02 15.40
N ILE A 675 6.21 -4.14 16.12
CA ILE A 675 6.52 -4.14 17.56
C ILE A 675 7.83 -3.38 17.86
N GLU A 676 8.90 -3.64 17.10
CA GLU A 676 10.21 -3.00 17.29
C GLU A 676 10.11 -1.48 17.18
N GLY A 677 9.59 -0.97 16.07
CA GLY A 677 9.55 0.46 15.89
C GLY A 677 8.47 1.15 16.74
N PHE A 678 7.41 0.45 17.11
CA PHE A 678 6.45 0.96 18.10
C PHE A 678 7.06 1.06 19.48
N ASN A 679 7.92 0.12 19.87
CA ASN A 679 8.62 0.18 21.15
C ASN A 679 9.51 1.44 21.21
N ASP A 680 10.11 1.86 20.09
CA ASP A 680 10.90 3.09 20.02
C ASP A 680 10.04 4.36 20.06
N LEU A 681 8.89 4.35 19.37
CA LEU A 681 7.89 5.41 19.51
C LEU A 681 7.40 5.50 20.97
N TYR A 682 7.07 4.38 21.59
CA TYR A 682 6.59 4.28 22.97
C TYR A 682 7.62 4.84 23.95
N LYS A 683 8.90 4.45 23.83
CA LYS A 683 9.99 5.04 24.64
C LYS A 683 10.06 6.55 24.45
N THR A 684 9.89 7.04 23.22
CA THR A 684 9.90 8.48 22.90
C THR A 684 8.73 9.20 23.53
N ILE A 685 7.51 8.67 23.40
CA ILE A 685 6.29 9.21 24.01
C ILE A 685 6.42 9.21 25.54
N ARG A 686 6.88 8.11 26.15
CA ARG A 686 7.14 8.02 27.60
C ARG A 686 8.19 9.03 28.06
N LYS A 687 9.23 9.27 27.27
CA LYS A 687 10.25 10.29 27.57
C LYS A 687 9.65 11.70 27.52
N GLN A 688 8.93 12.05 26.46
CA GLN A 688 8.25 13.34 26.32
C GLN A 688 7.21 13.57 27.43
N GLN A 689 6.50 12.51 27.84
CA GLN A 689 5.58 12.54 28.97
C GLN A 689 6.29 12.93 30.28
N ARG A 690 7.45 12.31 30.56
CA ARG A 690 8.25 12.64 31.75
C ARG A 690 8.70 14.10 31.72
N GLU A 691 9.19 14.56 30.57
CA GLU A 691 9.64 15.94 30.37
C GLU A 691 8.48 16.94 30.54
N SER A 692 7.32 16.70 29.93
CA SER A 692 6.13 17.56 30.08
C SER A 692 5.61 17.63 31.51
N ARG A 693 5.58 16.50 32.23
CA ARG A 693 5.19 16.47 33.65
C ARG A 693 6.16 17.28 34.51
N LEU A 694 7.47 17.19 34.22
CA LEU A 694 8.49 17.98 34.88
C LEU A 694 8.31 19.48 34.59
N GLU A 695 8.06 19.87 33.33
CA GLU A 695 7.76 21.26 32.95
C GLU A 695 6.52 21.81 33.67
N GLN A 696 5.44 21.01 33.79
CA GLN A 696 4.24 21.41 34.53
C GLN A 696 4.52 21.59 36.02
N ALA A 697 5.28 20.67 36.63
CA ALA A 697 5.71 20.77 38.01
C ALA A 697 6.55 22.06 38.22
N ILE A 698 7.48 22.34 37.31
CA ILE A 698 8.28 23.57 37.34
C ILE A 698 7.39 24.81 37.22
N ARG A 699 6.45 24.85 36.25
CA ARG A 699 5.50 25.99 36.08
C ARG A 699 4.62 26.22 37.29
N LEU A 700 4.17 25.16 37.96
CA LEU A 700 3.38 25.25 39.19
C LEU A 700 4.20 25.91 40.32
N VAL A 701 5.50 25.64 40.37
CA VAL A 701 6.41 26.20 41.36
C VAL A 701 6.89 27.61 41.00
N SER A 702 7.02 27.95 39.71
CA SER A 702 7.56 29.23 39.23
C SER A 702 6.53 30.36 39.06
N LYS A 703 5.28 30.16 39.48
CA LYS A 703 4.30 31.27 39.59
C LYS A 703 4.74 32.25 40.69
N SER A 704 4.90 33.53 40.31
CA SER A 704 5.33 34.64 41.17
C SER A 704 4.30 34.95 42.27
N THR A 705 4.51 34.38 43.45
CA THR A 705 3.85 34.77 44.70
C THR A 705 4.92 34.85 45.80
N PRO A 706 4.93 35.89 46.66
CA PRO A 706 6.00 36.10 47.62
C PRO A 706 5.90 35.28 48.91
N GLU A 707 4.80 34.55 49.17
CA GLU A 707 4.60 33.84 50.43
C GLU A 707 5.30 32.46 50.49
N PRO A 708 6.22 32.24 51.46
CA PRO A 708 7.00 30.98 51.57
C PRO A 708 6.15 29.72 51.80
N GLU A 709 5.02 29.84 52.51
CA GLU A 709 4.15 28.72 52.86
C GLU A 709 3.40 28.18 51.63
N GLU A 710 2.96 29.07 50.74
CA GLU A 710 2.28 28.70 49.51
C GLU A 710 3.26 28.06 48.50
N ILE A 711 4.50 28.53 48.46
CA ILE A 711 5.59 27.89 47.69
C ILE A 711 5.82 26.45 48.19
N CYS A 712 5.96 26.26 49.51
CA CYS A 712 6.15 24.93 50.10
C CYS A 712 4.97 23.99 49.81
N MET A 713 3.74 24.49 49.86
CA MET A 713 2.54 23.72 49.54
C MET A 713 2.51 23.28 48.07
N ARG A 714 2.86 24.18 47.13
CA ARG A 714 2.94 23.87 45.70
C ARG A 714 4.05 22.88 45.39
N VAL A 715 5.22 23.02 46.02
CA VAL A 715 6.34 22.05 45.90
C VAL A 715 5.93 20.67 46.41
N ARG A 716 5.28 20.58 47.58
CA ARG A 716 4.76 19.30 48.10
C ARG A 716 3.72 18.68 47.16
N LYS A 717 2.78 19.49 46.65
CA LYS A 717 1.74 19.02 45.72
C LYS A 717 2.33 18.56 44.39
N ALA A 718 3.36 19.23 43.88
CA ALA A 718 4.10 18.82 42.69
C ALA A 718 4.89 17.52 42.92
N ALA A 719 5.63 17.42 44.03
CA ALA A 719 6.38 16.22 44.42
C ALA A 719 5.46 15.01 44.63
N GLN A 720 4.32 15.20 45.29
CA GLN A 720 3.35 14.13 45.54
C GLN A 720 2.68 13.64 44.26
N ARG A 721 2.43 14.53 43.28
CA ARG A 721 1.96 14.15 41.94
C ARG A 721 3.00 13.34 41.16
N LEU A 722 4.28 13.69 41.26
CA LEU A 722 5.37 12.93 40.63
C LEU A 722 5.51 11.53 41.27
N VAL A 723 5.48 11.46 42.61
CA VAL A 723 5.59 10.18 43.36
C VAL A 723 4.38 9.27 43.15
N ASN A 724 3.16 9.80 43.12
CA ASN A 724 1.96 8.98 42.89
C ASN A 724 1.89 8.45 41.46
N ALA A 725 2.42 9.18 40.48
CA ALA A 725 2.53 8.70 39.10
C ALA A 725 3.51 7.52 38.96
N ASP A 726 4.59 7.49 39.76
CA ASP A 726 5.50 6.34 39.83
C ASP A 726 4.93 5.19 40.70
N LYS A 727 4.06 5.47 41.68
CA LYS A 727 3.40 4.44 42.50
C LYS A 727 2.19 3.79 41.85
N GLY A 728 1.56 4.44 40.87
CA GLY A 728 0.57 3.82 39.98
C GLY A 728 1.14 2.62 39.20
N LEU A 729 2.47 2.55 39.02
CA LEU A 729 3.17 1.38 38.49
C LEU A 729 3.29 0.20 39.48
N ALA A 730 3.05 0.40 40.78
CA ALA A 730 3.21 -0.63 41.80
C ALA A 730 1.88 -1.16 42.35
N GLN A 731 0.80 -0.37 42.30
CA GLN A 731 -0.50 -0.74 42.88
C GLN A 731 -1.39 -1.62 42.00
N SER A 732 -1.19 -1.65 40.67
CA SER A 732 -1.86 -2.64 39.80
C SER A 732 -1.44 -4.09 40.13
N THR A 733 -0.31 -4.27 40.82
CA THR A 733 0.22 -5.57 41.26
C THR A 733 -0.45 -6.16 42.51
N ARG A 734 -1.38 -5.46 43.16
CA ARG A 734 -1.99 -5.92 44.43
C ARG A 734 -3.47 -6.28 44.34
N VAL A 735 -4.12 -6.00 43.20
CA VAL A 735 -5.56 -6.27 42.99
C VAL A 735 -5.80 -7.49 42.08
N LEU A 736 -4.74 -8.03 41.45
CA LEU A 736 -4.66 -9.38 40.89
C LEU A 736 -3.82 -10.26 41.82
#